data_AF-A0A098GFG0-F1
#
_entry.id   AF-A0A098GFG0-F1
#
_cell.length_a   1.000
_cell.length_b   1.000
_cell.length_c   1.000
_cell.angle_alpha   90.00
_cell.angle_beta   90.00
_cell.angle_gamma   90.00
#
_symmetry.space_group_name_H-M   'P 1'
#
loop_
_entity.id
_entity.type
_entity.pdbx_description
1 polymer ?
#
loop_
_entity_poly.entity_id
_entity_poly.type
_entity_poly.pdbx_seq_one_letter_code
_entity_poly.pdbx_strand_id
1 'polypeptide(L)'
;MPESIKMAVVGESAGLVEVIVDNTSSEIMVTFVYTPDTKIPPPNEMLLGYHDEFGQEHSVSMAKGNNGQWVASRLMAPNESSDFYMHPNVKPGDLKQKPNIINKVALSDGKILWAVYENPELPEEMKGTIHKRVLNAEGVLSDPVDESYRLQPGEHIVEVYLPAGFNASEPKEYNIEVMLDGDMHLRQDAFGNGMGTKTIFDNLIAEGKMEPVVAVFIPPTPPTWEEGGWVSMPRLKEYGCSPETDAMLAKIPSALKRAGIPVTKDPQKIGLCGQSMGGLQAVYTAMMHPDVYGQVIAQSPSLWWGPSSERLSDKEVDVPVRYEDDRTWRAPLTNTEEQQYLLRMLKTGYDVFSKQVVPKGEVNVYLQAGIQETGEHGGEPVTPATILLARELNTECRLHPGGHASEPWSAGLALLLPQAHPNLVTAKNIDFKVYEVDEINGITRESTQQLTASAKIPGAAIASYSHDSQEAILTMSVGKTLGGGEFPSSPVDANTVFSAASLSKPVFAYLVLKLIESNKAKEAKHGLGEFSTEFNLKTPLYSVFQRQDGEIIPDDENPFLKKFAPEHWDWAKRLNAEMVLSHRTGLHIVDKEPFRFQFEPGANYAYSGPGIDCLQTAIEQLTGTNLQTLAQENVFGPQALNMPNSTYGPESIAANSLKTTAAEYAKLITTWINDDKLNYAFQPVEPIYSMKEDYFPFSEDKLVEEVVVQDIDRERVTWGLGIGLVKNERGDTIGAYHTGDMNEWRAGFGAQINPETKRCVATSVYCANSCNGHILAEHILPKALAPALNYFFPTYGFARSIEELDGTHFFGTNPKILNSELREKAYQTKTVTHHHKEQLQKLKAEDSRYVPGGALSSEMESQHQFTPTPTTPKPPGGK
;
A
#
# COMPACT_ATOMS: atom_id res chain seq x y z
N MET A 1 8.64 -12.80 16.50
CA MET A 1 8.12 -13.90 17.35
C MET A 1 7.97 -15.11 16.45
N PRO A 2 8.29 -16.32 16.91
CA PRO A 2 8.06 -17.52 16.12
C PRO A 2 6.57 -17.65 15.78
N GLU A 3 6.27 -17.95 14.53
CA GLU A 3 4.91 -18.22 14.05
C GLU A 3 4.68 -19.73 14.05
N SER A 4 3.46 -20.20 14.31
CA SER A 4 3.14 -21.61 14.19
C SER A 4 1.76 -21.87 13.60
N ILE A 5 1.65 -22.98 12.87
CA ILE A 5 0.40 -23.52 12.36
C ILE A 5 0.14 -24.91 12.94
N LYS A 6 -1.12 -25.19 13.24
CA LYS A 6 -1.57 -26.46 13.83
C LYS A 6 -2.57 -27.15 12.91
N MET A 7 -2.34 -28.43 12.68
CA MET A 7 -3.12 -29.22 11.73
C MET A 7 -3.55 -30.52 12.41
N ALA A 8 -4.85 -30.79 12.42
CA ALA A 8 -5.38 -32.04 12.94
C ALA A 8 -5.21 -33.14 11.89
N VAL A 9 -4.73 -34.30 12.34
CA VAL A 9 -4.62 -35.52 11.54
C VAL A 9 -5.69 -36.50 12.01
N VAL A 10 -6.32 -37.20 11.07
CA VAL A 10 -7.39 -38.18 11.33
C VAL A 10 -6.99 -39.58 10.86
N GLY A 11 -7.71 -40.62 11.29
CA GLY A 11 -7.47 -42.01 10.88
C GLY A 11 -6.48 -42.77 11.77
N GLU A 12 -5.71 -43.71 11.19
CA GLU A 12 -4.78 -44.59 11.92
C GLU A 12 -3.59 -43.85 12.56
N SER A 13 -3.36 -42.60 12.15
CA SER A 13 -2.33 -41.69 12.69
C SER A 13 -2.95 -40.42 13.26
N ALA A 14 -4.15 -40.52 13.85
CA ALA A 14 -4.81 -39.35 14.39
C ALA A 14 -3.97 -38.67 15.48
N GLY A 15 -3.96 -37.35 15.45
CA GLY A 15 -3.10 -36.52 16.28
C GLY A 15 -3.08 -35.06 15.82
N LEU A 16 -2.08 -34.32 16.28
CA LEU A 16 -1.85 -32.93 15.94
C LEU A 16 -0.44 -32.75 15.40
N VAL A 17 -0.31 -32.11 14.25
CA VAL A 17 0.97 -31.61 13.73
C VAL A 17 1.03 -30.11 13.97
N GLU A 18 2.08 -29.64 14.63
CA GLU A 18 2.41 -28.23 14.76
C GLU A 18 3.70 -27.95 13.97
N VAL A 19 3.65 -26.96 13.09
CA VAL A 19 4.82 -26.47 12.34
C VAL A 19 5.17 -25.10 12.89
N ILE A 20 6.40 -24.95 13.39
CA ILE A 20 6.89 -23.74 14.05
C ILE A 20 8.02 -23.15 13.21
N VAL A 21 7.89 -21.88 12.84
CA VAL A 21 8.88 -21.15 12.05
C VAL A 21 9.61 -20.15 12.96
N ASP A 22 10.92 -20.33 13.11
CA ASP A 22 11.79 -19.38 13.81
C ASP A 22 12.59 -18.56 12.79
N ASN A 23 12.29 -17.26 12.74
CA ASN A 23 12.90 -16.28 11.85
C ASN A 23 13.82 -15.29 12.59
N THR A 24 14.24 -15.61 13.83
CA THR A 24 15.10 -14.73 14.63
C THR A 24 16.59 -14.88 14.32
N SER A 25 16.99 -15.91 13.59
CA SER A 25 18.34 -16.17 13.10
C SER A 25 18.53 -15.79 11.62
N SER A 26 19.80 -15.75 11.17
CA SER A 26 20.14 -15.53 9.75
C SER A 26 19.65 -16.65 8.81
N GLU A 27 19.30 -17.81 9.36
CA GLU A 27 18.74 -18.96 8.66
C GLU A 27 17.36 -19.26 9.28
N ILE A 28 16.36 -19.60 8.47
CA ILE A 28 15.00 -19.88 8.93
C ILE A 28 14.92 -21.36 9.33
N MET A 29 14.69 -21.61 10.61
CA MET A 29 14.53 -22.96 11.15
C MET A 29 13.05 -23.30 11.26
N VAL A 30 12.64 -24.39 10.60
CA VAL A 30 11.27 -24.89 10.65
C VAL A 30 11.24 -26.20 11.42
N THR A 31 10.46 -26.22 12.50
CA THR A 31 10.33 -27.35 13.42
C THR A 31 8.95 -27.98 13.30
N PHE A 32 8.92 -29.29 13.04
CA PHE A 32 7.73 -30.11 12.93
C PHE A 32 7.55 -30.91 14.21
N VAL A 33 6.40 -30.73 14.87
CA VAL A 33 6.05 -31.40 16.12
C VAL A 33 4.77 -32.21 15.91
N TYR A 34 4.86 -33.53 15.99
CA TYR A 34 3.70 -34.42 15.96
C TYR A 34 3.32 -34.90 17.36
N THR A 35 2.04 -34.79 17.70
CA THR A 35 1.45 -35.25 18.96
C THR A 35 0.36 -36.29 18.67
N PRO A 36 0.57 -37.59 18.97
CA PRO A 36 -0.45 -38.61 18.76
C PRO A 36 -1.70 -38.37 19.63
N ASP A 37 -2.89 -38.74 19.15
CA ASP A 37 -4.08 -38.85 20.00
C ASP A 37 -3.82 -39.90 21.10
N THR A 38 -4.17 -39.54 22.34
CA THR A 38 -4.15 -40.42 23.52
C THR A 38 -4.82 -41.79 23.33
N LYS A 39 -5.76 -41.91 22.39
CA LYS A 39 -6.49 -43.14 22.07
C LYS A 39 -5.76 -44.08 21.11
N ILE A 40 -4.72 -43.60 20.44
CA ILE A 40 -3.94 -44.37 19.46
C ILE A 40 -2.61 -44.78 20.09
N PRO A 41 -2.15 -46.03 19.91
CA PRO A 41 -0.82 -46.44 20.37
C PRO A 41 0.25 -45.53 19.76
N PRO A 42 1.14 -44.92 20.56
CA PRO A 42 2.17 -44.04 20.02
C PRO A 42 3.08 -44.85 19.11
N PRO A 43 3.52 -44.30 17.97
CA PRO A 43 4.45 -45.00 17.11
C PRO A 43 5.77 -45.28 17.84
N ASN A 44 6.41 -46.39 17.48
CA ASN A 44 7.72 -46.78 18.02
C ASN A 44 8.83 -45.93 17.42
N GLU A 45 8.68 -45.56 16.15
CA GLU A 45 9.61 -44.75 15.35
C GLU A 45 8.81 -43.80 14.48
N MET A 46 9.39 -42.67 14.09
CA MET A 46 8.72 -41.70 13.24
C MET A 46 9.71 -41.10 12.25
N LEU A 47 9.28 -40.98 11.00
CA LEU A 47 10.04 -40.39 9.92
C LEU A 47 9.31 -39.15 9.40
N LEU A 48 10.03 -38.04 9.23
CA LEU A 48 9.59 -36.88 8.47
C LEU A 48 10.23 -36.98 7.08
N GLY A 49 9.45 -37.01 6.02
CA GLY A 49 9.91 -36.80 4.67
C GLY A 49 9.40 -35.49 4.09
N TYR A 50 10.09 -34.98 3.08
CA TYR A 50 9.76 -33.72 2.40
C TYR A 50 10.45 -33.68 1.05
N HIS A 51 9.90 -32.93 0.09
CA HIS A 51 10.67 -32.51 -1.06
C HIS A 51 11.32 -31.15 -0.79
N ASP A 52 12.56 -30.98 -1.25
CA ASP A 52 13.20 -29.67 -1.23
C ASP A 52 12.74 -28.78 -2.40
N GLU A 53 13.32 -27.59 -2.50
CA GLU A 53 13.02 -26.63 -3.57
C GLU A 53 13.26 -27.16 -4.99
N PHE A 54 14.04 -28.24 -5.15
CA PHE A 54 14.33 -28.90 -6.44
C PHE A 54 13.44 -30.13 -6.69
N GLY A 55 12.48 -30.41 -5.81
CA GLY A 55 11.66 -31.61 -5.88
C GLY A 55 12.41 -32.88 -5.51
N GLN A 56 13.60 -32.78 -4.90
CA GLN A 56 14.34 -33.94 -4.41
C GLN A 56 13.74 -34.41 -3.09
N GLU A 57 13.43 -35.70 -3.00
CA GLU A 57 12.88 -36.32 -1.80
C GLU A 57 13.97 -36.50 -0.72
N HIS A 58 13.70 -36.03 0.49
CA HIS A 58 14.54 -36.18 1.68
C HIS A 58 13.75 -36.83 2.80
N SER A 59 14.44 -37.53 3.70
CA SER A 59 13.82 -38.08 4.91
C SER A 59 14.74 -38.00 6.12
N VAL A 60 14.16 -37.70 7.28
CA VAL A 60 14.84 -37.55 8.56
C VAL A 60 14.06 -38.23 9.67
N SER A 61 14.74 -39.01 10.51
CA SER A 61 14.13 -39.59 11.71
C SER A 61 13.76 -38.49 12.69
N MET A 62 12.52 -38.53 13.20
CA MET A 62 12.08 -37.62 14.24
C MET A 62 12.55 -38.11 15.62
N ALA A 63 12.88 -37.19 16.51
CA ALA A 63 13.25 -37.48 17.89
C ALA A 63 12.01 -37.52 18.79
N LYS A 64 11.97 -38.47 19.73
CA LYS A 64 10.89 -38.56 20.71
C LYS A 64 11.11 -37.54 21.84
N GLY A 65 10.17 -36.61 21.99
CA GLY A 65 10.17 -35.55 23.00
C GLY A 65 9.59 -35.97 24.35
N ASN A 66 9.60 -35.04 25.32
CA ASN A 66 9.33 -35.29 26.74
C ASN A 66 7.89 -35.74 27.08
N ASN A 67 6.93 -35.61 26.15
CA ASN A 67 5.50 -35.91 26.36
C ASN A 67 4.93 -36.88 25.31
N GLY A 68 5.75 -37.75 24.72
CA GLY A 68 5.30 -38.68 23.66
C GLY A 68 5.13 -38.03 22.28
N GLN A 69 5.57 -36.78 22.14
CA GLN A 69 5.65 -36.06 20.88
C GLN A 69 6.84 -36.50 20.04
N TRP A 70 6.78 -36.26 18.74
CA TRP A 70 7.88 -36.51 17.79
C TRP A 70 8.29 -35.19 17.15
N VAL A 71 9.59 -34.89 17.12
CA VAL A 71 10.11 -33.59 16.68
C VAL A 71 11.22 -33.77 15.64
N ALA A 72 11.16 -33.01 14.56
CA ALA A 72 12.26 -32.84 13.61
C ALA A 72 12.32 -31.38 13.15
N SER A 73 13.51 -30.90 12.83
CA SER A 73 13.70 -29.55 12.29
C SER A 73 14.52 -29.58 11.01
N ARG A 74 14.26 -28.62 10.12
CA ARG A 74 15.08 -28.37 8.92
C ARG A 74 15.17 -26.89 8.64
N LEU A 75 16.17 -26.52 7.84
CA LEU A 75 16.27 -25.19 7.26
C LEU A 75 15.34 -25.07 6.05
N MET A 76 14.80 -23.87 5.85
CA MET A 76 14.00 -23.50 4.69
C MET A 76 14.40 -22.12 4.16
N ALA A 77 14.25 -21.90 2.86
CA ALA A 77 14.46 -20.58 2.28
C ALA A 77 13.27 -19.64 2.61
N PRO A 78 13.47 -18.30 2.65
CA PRO A 78 12.42 -17.35 3.04
C PRO A 78 11.13 -17.40 2.22
N ASN A 79 11.22 -17.84 0.96
CA ASN A 79 10.10 -17.92 0.02
C ASN A 79 9.84 -19.38 -0.43
N GLU A 80 10.30 -20.35 0.35
CA GLU A 80 10.12 -21.77 0.03
C GLU A 80 8.66 -22.20 0.26
N SER A 81 8.16 -23.00 -0.68
CA SER A 81 6.93 -23.76 -0.52
C SER A 81 7.24 -25.22 -0.83
N SER A 82 7.09 -26.08 0.17
CA SER A 82 7.43 -27.50 0.06
C SER A 82 6.33 -28.36 0.68
N ASP A 83 6.15 -29.56 0.14
CA ASP A 83 5.35 -30.58 0.82
C ASP A 83 6.18 -31.23 1.94
N PHE A 84 5.47 -31.88 2.85
CA PHE A 84 6.06 -32.77 3.82
C PHE A 84 5.08 -33.88 4.16
N TYR A 85 5.63 -35.00 4.59
CA TYR A 85 4.86 -36.16 4.96
C TYR A 85 5.49 -36.87 6.15
N MET A 86 4.67 -37.59 6.91
CA MET A 86 5.14 -38.30 8.10
C MET A 86 4.74 -39.78 8.06
N HIS A 87 5.68 -40.64 8.43
CA HIS A 87 5.49 -42.09 8.50
C HIS A 87 5.68 -42.61 9.94
N PRO A 88 4.61 -43.03 10.61
CA PRO A 88 4.72 -43.73 11.87
C PRO A 88 5.22 -45.17 11.66
N ASN A 89 6.10 -45.62 12.54
CA ASN A 89 6.70 -46.95 12.56
C ASN A 89 7.54 -47.31 11.31
N VAL A 90 8.17 -46.33 10.67
CA VAL A 90 9.04 -46.52 9.50
C VAL A 90 10.41 -45.86 9.72
N LYS A 91 11.48 -46.51 9.26
CA LYS A 91 12.86 -45.99 9.28
C LYS A 91 13.25 -45.34 7.94
N PRO A 92 14.26 -44.45 7.93
CA PRO A 92 14.85 -43.99 6.68
C PRO A 92 15.30 -45.18 5.81
N GLY A 93 14.86 -45.23 4.55
CA GLY A 93 15.20 -46.29 3.59
C GLY A 93 14.24 -47.49 3.52
N ASP A 94 13.27 -47.61 4.44
CA ASP A 94 12.29 -48.72 4.48
C ASP A 94 10.92 -48.35 3.86
N LEU A 95 10.85 -47.28 3.06
CA LEU A 95 9.61 -46.74 2.50
C LEU A 95 8.92 -47.72 1.54
N LYS A 96 7.93 -48.46 2.05
CA LYS A 96 6.98 -49.29 1.28
C LYS A 96 5.51 -49.02 1.62
N GLN A 97 5.24 -48.20 2.63
CA GLN A 97 3.90 -47.85 3.07
C GLN A 97 3.56 -46.43 2.62
N LYS A 98 2.30 -46.17 2.24
CA LYS A 98 1.83 -44.83 1.90
C LYS A 98 1.96 -43.91 3.13
N PRO A 99 2.40 -42.65 2.97
CA PRO A 99 2.44 -41.70 4.07
C PRO A 99 1.05 -41.48 4.66
N ASN A 100 0.99 -41.38 5.99
CA ASN A 100 -0.28 -41.21 6.70
C ASN A 100 -0.61 -39.73 6.96
N ILE A 101 0.36 -38.85 6.79
CA ILE A 101 0.22 -37.40 6.91
C ILE A 101 0.90 -36.82 5.67
N ILE A 102 0.19 -36.02 4.90
CA ILE A 102 0.70 -35.31 3.73
C ILE A 102 0.17 -33.88 3.82
N ASN A 103 1.05 -32.89 3.85
CA ASN A 103 0.69 -31.48 3.93
C ASN A 103 1.77 -30.59 3.31
N LYS A 104 1.56 -29.26 3.28
CA LYS A 104 2.53 -28.30 2.75
C LYS A 104 2.91 -27.24 3.76
N VAL A 105 4.14 -26.72 3.66
CA VAL A 105 4.59 -25.51 4.34
C VAL A 105 4.93 -24.45 3.28
N ALA A 106 4.32 -23.28 3.35
CA ALA A 106 4.56 -22.18 2.42
C ALA A 106 5.00 -20.92 3.18
N LEU A 107 6.14 -20.38 2.78
CA LEU A 107 6.72 -19.17 3.36
C LEU A 107 6.70 -18.00 2.37
N SER A 108 6.49 -16.80 2.90
CA SER A 108 6.74 -15.54 2.21
C SER A 108 7.56 -14.64 3.13
N ASP A 109 8.75 -14.27 2.68
CA ASP A 109 9.73 -13.47 3.44
C ASP A 109 9.96 -13.99 4.87
N GLY A 110 10.03 -15.32 5.00
CA GLY A 110 10.27 -16.04 6.24
C GLY A 110 9.10 -16.11 7.22
N LYS A 111 7.89 -15.81 6.75
CA LYS A 111 6.63 -15.93 7.51
C LYS A 111 5.70 -16.95 6.88
N ILE A 112 4.83 -17.56 7.68
CA ILE A 112 3.85 -18.53 7.18
C ILE A 112 2.83 -17.81 6.29
N LEU A 113 2.64 -18.31 5.07
CA LEU A 113 1.63 -17.80 4.17
C LEU A 113 0.26 -18.39 4.50
N TRP A 114 -0.45 -17.82 5.47
CA TRP A 114 -1.70 -18.36 6.02
C TRP A 114 -2.80 -18.61 4.99
N ALA A 115 -2.87 -17.81 3.92
CA ALA A 115 -3.92 -17.90 2.91
C ALA A 115 -4.02 -19.29 2.25
N VAL A 116 -2.94 -20.07 2.19
CA VAL A 116 -2.96 -21.41 1.55
C VAL A 116 -3.44 -22.53 2.49
N TYR A 117 -3.80 -22.21 3.74
CA TYR A 117 -4.25 -23.16 4.75
C TYR A 117 -5.71 -22.97 5.09
N GLU A 118 -6.40 -24.06 5.40
CA GLU A 118 -7.76 -23.95 5.91
C GLU A 118 -7.74 -23.25 7.28
N ASN A 119 -8.47 -22.16 7.39
CA ASN A 119 -8.66 -21.46 8.66
C ASN A 119 -9.83 -22.12 9.43
N PRO A 120 -9.55 -22.88 10.52
CA PRO A 120 -10.60 -23.58 11.27
C PRO A 120 -11.52 -22.62 12.03
N GLU A 121 -11.11 -21.36 12.23
CA GLU A 121 -11.89 -20.33 12.91
C GLU A 121 -12.75 -19.52 11.94
N LEU A 122 -12.60 -19.72 10.62
CA LEU A 122 -13.39 -19.00 9.62
C LEU A 122 -14.85 -19.52 9.63
N PRO A 123 -15.83 -18.66 9.96
CA PRO A 123 -17.24 -19.06 10.00
C PRO A 123 -17.74 -19.53 8.63
N GLU A 124 -18.70 -20.46 8.59
CA GLU A 124 -19.24 -21.00 7.34
C GLU A 124 -19.90 -19.93 6.46
N GLU A 125 -20.52 -18.91 7.06
CA GLU A 125 -21.09 -17.75 6.36
C GLU A 125 -20.04 -16.88 5.67
N MET A 126 -18.76 -16.99 6.07
CA MET A 126 -17.62 -16.30 5.47
C MET A 126 -16.90 -17.16 4.42
N LYS A 127 -17.40 -18.37 4.13
CA LYS A 127 -16.88 -19.24 3.08
C LYS A 127 -17.76 -19.13 1.83
N GLY A 128 -17.12 -19.06 0.67
CA GLY A 128 -17.81 -19.11 -0.61
C GLY A 128 -18.34 -20.51 -0.93
N THR A 129 -19.20 -20.57 -1.94
CA THR A 129 -19.88 -21.81 -2.38
C THR A 129 -19.51 -22.17 -3.80
N ILE A 130 -19.51 -23.46 -4.14
CA ILE A 130 -19.19 -23.95 -5.49
C ILE A 130 -20.42 -24.62 -6.08
N HIS A 131 -20.73 -24.28 -7.34
CA HIS A 131 -21.82 -24.85 -8.10
C HIS A 131 -21.31 -25.44 -9.42
N LYS A 132 -21.52 -26.74 -9.61
CA LYS A 132 -21.24 -27.40 -10.89
C LYS A 132 -22.31 -27.00 -11.91
N ARG A 133 -21.89 -26.57 -13.10
CA ARG A 133 -22.75 -26.13 -14.22
C ARG A 133 -22.20 -26.66 -15.54
N VAL A 134 -22.98 -26.55 -16.60
CA VAL A 134 -22.63 -26.96 -17.96
C VAL A 134 -22.54 -25.74 -18.86
N LEU A 135 -21.41 -25.58 -19.55
CA LEU A 135 -21.20 -24.56 -20.57
C LEU A 135 -21.30 -25.23 -21.95
N ASN A 136 -22.23 -24.78 -22.79
CA ASN A 136 -22.37 -25.30 -24.15
C ASN A 136 -21.57 -24.48 -25.17
N ALA A 137 -21.51 -24.97 -26.42
CA ALA A 137 -20.77 -24.34 -27.52
C ALA A 137 -21.21 -22.90 -27.83
N GLU A 138 -22.49 -22.56 -27.60
CA GLU A 138 -23.02 -21.20 -27.76
C GLU A 138 -22.63 -20.25 -26.60
N GLY A 139 -21.95 -20.76 -25.57
CA GLY A 139 -21.58 -19.98 -24.39
C GLY A 139 -22.74 -19.74 -23.44
N VAL A 140 -23.72 -20.66 -23.38
CA VAL A 140 -24.80 -20.62 -22.41
C VAL A 140 -24.43 -21.49 -21.22
N LEU A 141 -24.55 -20.93 -20.02
CA LEU A 141 -24.29 -21.62 -18.77
C LEU A 141 -25.62 -22.13 -18.19
N SER A 142 -25.69 -23.43 -17.90
CA SER A 142 -26.88 -24.07 -17.33
C SER A 142 -27.15 -23.64 -15.89
N ASP A 143 -28.34 -23.97 -15.38
CA ASP A 143 -28.58 -24.09 -13.93
C ASP A 143 -27.64 -25.14 -13.30
N PRO A 144 -27.42 -25.11 -11.96
CA PRO A 144 -26.57 -26.09 -11.30
C PRO A 144 -27.00 -27.53 -11.59
N VAL A 145 -26.03 -28.38 -11.91
CA VAL A 145 -26.22 -29.81 -12.21
C VAL A 145 -25.57 -30.68 -11.15
N ASP A 146 -26.10 -31.89 -10.98
CA ASP A 146 -25.52 -32.90 -10.08
C ASP A 146 -24.55 -33.84 -10.83
N GLU A 147 -23.99 -34.81 -10.09
CA GLU A 147 -23.03 -35.79 -10.61
C GLU A 147 -23.61 -36.76 -11.64
N SER A 148 -24.94 -36.85 -11.77
CA SER A 148 -25.61 -37.74 -12.71
C SER A 148 -25.70 -37.18 -14.13
N TYR A 149 -25.39 -35.89 -14.32
CA TYR A 149 -25.43 -35.24 -15.63
C TYR A 149 -24.43 -35.87 -16.61
N ARG A 150 -24.88 -36.15 -17.82
CA ARG A 150 -24.05 -36.70 -18.90
C ARG A 150 -23.83 -35.63 -19.96
N LEU A 151 -22.56 -35.29 -20.18
CA LEU A 151 -22.16 -34.31 -21.18
C LEU A 151 -22.60 -34.72 -22.59
N GLN A 152 -23.18 -33.77 -23.30
CA GLN A 152 -23.43 -33.88 -24.73
C GLN A 152 -22.20 -33.40 -25.54
N PRO A 153 -22.08 -33.76 -26.83
CA PRO A 153 -21.00 -33.25 -27.66
C PRO A 153 -20.95 -31.71 -27.67
N GLY A 154 -19.78 -31.14 -27.38
CA GLY A 154 -19.56 -29.68 -27.30
C GLY A 154 -19.97 -29.03 -25.98
N GLU A 155 -20.35 -29.81 -24.96
CA GLU A 155 -20.57 -29.33 -23.61
C GLU A 155 -19.34 -29.53 -22.71
N HIS A 156 -19.09 -28.55 -21.85
CA HIS A 156 -18.02 -28.57 -20.84
C HIS A 156 -18.62 -28.45 -19.45
N ILE A 157 -18.19 -29.31 -18.51
CA ILE A 157 -18.49 -29.12 -17.09
C ILE A 157 -17.59 -28.00 -16.58
N VAL A 158 -18.19 -27.03 -15.89
CA VAL A 158 -17.47 -25.95 -15.21
C VAL A 158 -17.95 -25.86 -13.77
N GLU A 159 -17.09 -25.41 -12.87
CA GLU A 159 -17.42 -25.20 -11.46
C GLU A 159 -17.37 -23.69 -11.16
N VAL A 160 -18.47 -23.12 -10.68
CA VAL A 160 -18.57 -21.68 -10.40
C VAL A 160 -18.51 -21.44 -8.90
N TYR A 161 -17.50 -20.70 -8.46
CA TYR A 161 -17.38 -20.20 -7.10
C TYR A 161 -18.11 -18.86 -6.95
N LEU A 162 -18.96 -18.79 -5.93
CA LEU A 162 -19.62 -17.57 -5.49
C LEU A 162 -19.02 -17.17 -4.14
N PRO A 163 -18.55 -15.92 -3.98
CA PRO A 163 -17.89 -15.49 -2.76
C PRO A 163 -18.88 -15.43 -1.59
N ALA A 164 -18.36 -15.44 -0.37
CA ALA A 164 -19.17 -15.23 0.82
C ALA A 164 -19.99 -13.93 0.72
N GLY A 165 -21.26 -13.99 1.16
CA GLY A 165 -22.19 -12.86 1.03
C GLY A 165 -22.64 -12.55 -0.40
N PHE A 166 -22.44 -13.45 -1.37
CA PHE A 166 -22.94 -13.27 -2.73
C PHE A 166 -24.47 -13.05 -2.76
N ASN A 167 -24.90 -11.99 -3.43
CA ASN A 167 -26.31 -11.65 -3.59
C ASN A 167 -26.64 -11.25 -5.04
N ALA A 168 -27.39 -12.11 -5.73
CA ALA A 168 -27.79 -11.88 -7.12
C ALA A 168 -28.75 -10.69 -7.32
N SER A 169 -29.38 -10.19 -6.24
CA SER A 169 -30.36 -9.09 -6.30
C SER A 169 -29.75 -7.71 -6.00
N GLU A 170 -28.49 -7.66 -5.57
CA GLU A 170 -27.81 -6.40 -5.27
C GLU A 170 -27.34 -5.68 -6.54
N PRO A 171 -27.26 -4.35 -6.53
CA PRO A 171 -26.76 -3.57 -7.67
C PRO A 171 -25.24 -3.70 -7.87
N LYS A 172 -24.53 -4.43 -6.99
CA LYS A 172 -23.08 -4.65 -7.07
C LYS A 172 -22.78 -5.69 -8.16
N GLU A 173 -21.94 -5.34 -9.12
CA GLU A 173 -21.33 -6.29 -10.05
C GLU A 173 -20.03 -6.85 -9.44
N TYR A 174 -19.83 -8.18 -9.51
CA TYR A 174 -18.63 -8.85 -9.02
C TYR A 174 -17.56 -8.92 -10.11
N ASN A 175 -16.28 -8.88 -9.70
CA ASN A 175 -15.14 -9.20 -10.55
C ASN A 175 -15.19 -10.68 -10.97
N ILE A 176 -14.51 -11.03 -12.06
CA ILE A 176 -14.49 -12.40 -12.59
C ILE A 176 -13.06 -12.91 -12.61
N GLU A 177 -12.85 -14.15 -12.17
CA GLU A 177 -11.57 -14.85 -12.33
C GLU A 177 -11.79 -16.23 -12.96
N VAL A 178 -11.21 -16.49 -14.13
CA VAL A 178 -11.35 -17.78 -14.82
C VAL A 178 -10.09 -18.61 -14.61
N MET A 179 -10.25 -19.77 -13.98
CA MET A 179 -9.17 -20.65 -13.56
C MET A 179 -9.10 -21.87 -14.49
N LEU A 180 -8.06 -21.96 -15.31
CA LEU A 180 -7.77 -23.18 -16.09
C LEU A 180 -7.20 -24.26 -15.19
N ASP A 181 -7.37 -25.53 -15.54
CA ASP A 181 -7.03 -26.67 -14.64
C ASP A 181 -7.89 -26.68 -13.37
N GLY A 182 -9.20 -26.47 -13.57
CA GLY A 182 -10.17 -26.33 -12.49
C GLY A 182 -10.22 -27.50 -11.51
N ASP A 183 -9.89 -28.71 -11.97
CA ASP A 183 -9.74 -29.88 -11.12
C ASP A 183 -8.54 -29.77 -10.18
N MET A 184 -7.33 -29.43 -10.66
CA MET A 184 -6.14 -29.19 -9.83
C MET A 184 -6.36 -28.04 -8.81
N HIS A 185 -7.14 -27.03 -9.20
CA HIS A 185 -7.44 -25.91 -8.31
C HIS A 185 -8.34 -26.28 -7.13
N LEU A 186 -9.35 -27.11 -7.36
CA LEU A 186 -10.38 -27.44 -6.38
C LEU A 186 -10.11 -28.75 -5.63
N ARG A 187 -9.35 -29.67 -6.24
CA ARG A 187 -9.10 -31.03 -5.76
C ARG A 187 -7.76 -31.56 -6.29
N GLN A 188 -7.45 -32.82 -6.02
CA GLN A 188 -6.30 -33.47 -6.64
C GLN A 188 -6.64 -33.85 -8.08
N ASP A 189 -5.75 -33.49 -9.01
CA ASP A 189 -5.84 -33.87 -10.42
C ASP A 189 -5.43 -35.34 -10.64
N ALA A 190 -5.44 -35.79 -11.89
CA ALA A 190 -5.05 -37.15 -12.27
C ALA A 190 -3.58 -37.50 -11.98
N PHE A 191 -2.74 -36.48 -11.74
CA PHE A 191 -1.31 -36.61 -11.43
C PHE A 191 -1.01 -36.47 -9.93
N GLY A 192 -2.03 -36.17 -9.11
CA GLY A 192 -1.91 -36.01 -7.66
C GLY A 192 -1.64 -34.58 -7.19
N ASN A 193 -1.63 -33.59 -8.09
CA ASN A 193 -1.39 -32.18 -7.78
C ASN A 193 -2.66 -31.52 -7.22
N GLY A 194 -2.53 -30.60 -6.27
CA GLY A 194 -3.69 -29.87 -5.72
C GLY A 194 -3.34 -28.52 -5.10
N MET A 195 -4.04 -27.47 -5.50
CA MET A 195 -3.71 -26.10 -5.07
C MET A 195 -4.52 -25.59 -3.88
N GLY A 196 -5.79 -26.01 -3.75
CA GLY A 196 -6.68 -25.56 -2.68
C GLY A 196 -7.17 -24.11 -2.86
N THR A 197 -7.45 -23.72 -4.11
CA THR A 197 -7.76 -22.32 -4.46
C THR A 197 -9.01 -21.76 -3.79
N LYS A 198 -10.01 -22.61 -3.51
CA LYS A 198 -11.19 -22.16 -2.73
C LYS A 198 -10.78 -21.59 -1.37
N THR A 199 -9.89 -22.28 -0.67
CA THR A 199 -9.35 -21.84 0.64
C THR A 199 -8.60 -20.53 0.51
N ILE A 200 -7.80 -20.37 -0.55
CA ILE A 200 -7.09 -19.13 -0.84
C ILE A 200 -8.08 -17.97 -1.03
N PHE A 201 -9.12 -18.15 -1.84
CA PHE A 201 -10.16 -17.13 -2.02
C PHE A 201 -10.87 -16.78 -0.72
N ASP A 202 -11.37 -17.79 0.01
CA ASP A 202 -12.12 -17.57 1.25
C ASP A 202 -11.29 -16.77 2.26
N ASN A 203 -10.02 -17.15 2.46
CA ASN A 203 -9.13 -16.46 3.38
C ASN A 203 -8.83 -15.02 2.94
N LEU A 204 -8.41 -14.81 1.68
CA LEU A 204 -8.03 -13.48 1.19
C LEU A 204 -9.24 -12.51 1.16
N ILE A 205 -10.42 -13.01 0.83
CA ILE A 205 -11.66 -12.21 0.83
C ILE A 205 -12.06 -11.88 2.27
N ALA A 206 -12.04 -12.85 3.18
CA ALA A 206 -12.40 -12.65 4.59
C ALA A 206 -11.42 -11.69 5.30
N GLU A 207 -10.14 -11.72 4.96
CA GLU A 207 -9.12 -10.79 5.45
C GLU A 207 -9.18 -9.41 4.78
N GLY A 208 -10.03 -9.23 3.75
CA GLY A 208 -10.13 -7.98 3.00
C GLY A 208 -8.91 -7.66 2.14
N LYS A 209 -8.05 -8.65 1.87
CA LYS A 209 -6.85 -8.50 1.02
C LYS A 209 -7.19 -8.47 -0.47
N MET A 210 -8.31 -9.07 -0.88
CA MET A 210 -8.80 -9.03 -2.27
C MET A 210 -10.29 -8.66 -2.34
N GLU A 211 -10.73 -8.10 -3.46
CA GLU A 211 -12.16 -7.93 -3.75
C GLU A 211 -12.83 -9.30 -3.87
N PRO A 212 -14.10 -9.44 -3.45
CA PRO A 212 -14.89 -10.62 -3.75
C PRO A 212 -15.02 -10.85 -5.27
N VAL A 213 -14.64 -12.03 -5.74
CA VAL A 213 -14.72 -12.44 -7.15
C VAL A 213 -15.72 -13.58 -7.34
N VAL A 214 -16.37 -13.63 -8.51
CA VAL A 214 -16.98 -14.85 -9.03
C VAL A 214 -15.92 -15.58 -9.83
N ALA A 215 -15.54 -16.79 -9.41
CA ALA A 215 -14.53 -17.57 -10.11
C ALA A 215 -15.14 -18.73 -10.91
N VAL A 216 -14.58 -19.02 -12.08
CA VAL A 216 -15.03 -20.13 -12.95
C VAL A 216 -13.86 -21.07 -13.18
N PHE A 217 -13.99 -22.30 -12.70
CA PHE A 217 -12.98 -23.35 -12.80
C PHE A 217 -13.28 -24.24 -14.02
N ILE A 218 -12.32 -24.29 -14.94
CA ILE A 218 -12.40 -25.01 -16.22
C ILE A 218 -11.49 -26.24 -16.16
N PRO A 219 -12.03 -27.45 -15.92
CA PRO A 219 -11.24 -28.66 -15.99
C PRO A 219 -10.89 -29.00 -17.46
N PRO A 220 -9.66 -29.46 -17.75
CA PRO A 220 -9.33 -30.04 -19.05
C PRO A 220 -10.04 -31.39 -19.24
N THR A 221 -10.04 -31.91 -20.46
CA THR A 221 -10.49 -33.29 -20.68
C THR A 221 -9.56 -34.27 -19.94
N PRO A 222 -10.10 -35.17 -19.10
CA PRO A 222 -9.27 -36.08 -18.30
C PRO A 222 -8.37 -36.99 -19.17
N PRO A 223 -7.11 -37.22 -18.75
CA PRO A 223 -6.24 -38.19 -19.41
C PRO A 223 -6.72 -39.62 -19.17
N THR A 224 -6.34 -40.56 -20.04
CA THR A 224 -6.69 -41.99 -19.91
C THR A 224 -5.45 -42.83 -19.57
N TRP A 225 -5.60 -43.77 -18.63
CA TRP A 225 -4.55 -44.70 -18.20
C TRP A 225 -4.90 -46.13 -18.61
N GLU A 226 -3.98 -46.83 -19.29
CA GLU A 226 -4.11 -48.25 -19.65
C GLU A 226 -2.79 -49.00 -19.42
N GLU A 227 -2.85 -50.28 -19.05
CA GLU A 227 -1.70 -51.20 -18.92
C GLU A 227 -0.41 -50.65 -18.26
N GLY A 228 -0.53 -49.73 -17.31
CA GLY A 228 0.61 -49.19 -16.56
C GLY A 228 1.25 -47.93 -17.17
N GLY A 229 0.58 -47.25 -18.11
CA GLY A 229 1.00 -45.96 -18.65
C GLY A 229 -0.15 -45.04 -19.07
N TRP A 230 0.17 -43.76 -19.23
CA TRP A 230 -0.74 -42.77 -19.82
C TRP A 230 -0.88 -43.00 -21.32
N VAL A 231 -2.11 -43.13 -21.81
CA VAL A 231 -2.41 -43.40 -23.23
C VAL A 231 -2.84 -42.14 -23.97
N SER A 232 -3.54 -41.21 -23.31
CA SER A 232 -4.04 -39.97 -23.91
C SER A 232 -3.77 -38.77 -23.02
N MET A 233 -3.36 -37.64 -23.63
CA MET A 233 -3.08 -36.36 -22.93
C MET A 233 -3.78 -35.17 -23.62
N PRO A 234 -5.12 -35.08 -23.57
CA PRO A 234 -5.89 -34.08 -24.34
C PRO A 234 -5.55 -32.62 -23.99
N ARG A 235 -5.19 -32.37 -22.72
CA ARG A 235 -4.80 -31.05 -22.19
C ARG A 235 -3.74 -30.33 -23.04
N LEU A 236 -2.80 -31.07 -23.63
CA LEU A 236 -1.74 -30.47 -24.47
C LEU A 236 -2.31 -29.84 -25.75
N LYS A 237 -3.37 -30.42 -26.31
CA LYS A 237 -4.09 -29.87 -27.47
C LYS A 237 -5.00 -28.71 -27.04
N GLU A 238 -5.75 -28.90 -25.95
CA GLU A 238 -6.73 -27.94 -25.46
C GLU A 238 -6.09 -26.63 -25.00
N TYR A 239 -4.94 -26.69 -24.34
CA TYR A 239 -4.24 -25.50 -23.81
C TYR A 239 -2.97 -25.13 -24.61
N GLY A 240 -2.73 -25.77 -25.75
CA GLY A 240 -1.66 -25.42 -26.68
C GLY A 240 -2.08 -24.33 -27.67
N CYS A 241 -2.47 -23.16 -27.17
CA CYS A 241 -3.00 -22.03 -27.96
C CYS A 241 -4.14 -22.46 -28.92
N SER A 242 -5.11 -23.23 -28.42
CA SER A 242 -6.22 -23.73 -29.23
C SER A 242 -7.24 -22.62 -29.52
N PRO A 243 -7.58 -22.38 -30.80
CA PRO A 243 -8.67 -21.46 -31.18
C PRO A 243 -10.04 -21.92 -30.64
N GLU A 244 -10.27 -23.22 -30.51
CA GLU A 244 -11.51 -23.76 -29.96
C GLU A 244 -11.67 -23.41 -28.48
N THR A 245 -10.61 -23.63 -27.69
CA THR A 245 -10.58 -23.25 -26.27
C THR A 245 -10.67 -21.74 -26.10
N ASP A 246 -9.93 -20.97 -26.90
CA ASP A 246 -9.97 -19.51 -26.91
C ASP A 246 -11.41 -18.98 -27.13
N ALA A 247 -12.11 -19.50 -28.14
CA ALA A 247 -13.49 -19.13 -28.45
C ALA A 247 -14.48 -19.51 -27.34
N MET A 248 -14.21 -20.57 -26.57
CA MET A 248 -15.00 -20.93 -25.39
C MET A 248 -14.74 -19.96 -24.24
N LEU A 249 -13.46 -19.69 -23.92
CA LEU A 249 -13.06 -18.83 -22.81
C LEU A 249 -13.61 -17.41 -23.00
N ALA A 250 -13.46 -16.82 -24.20
CA ALA A 250 -13.98 -15.49 -24.53
C ALA A 250 -15.48 -15.29 -24.25
N LYS A 251 -16.27 -16.38 -24.19
CA LYS A 251 -17.72 -16.32 -23.93
C LYS A 251 -18.08 -16.34 -22.45
N ILE A 252 -17.18 -16.73 -21.54
CA ILE A 252 -17.49 -16.98 -20.13
C ILE A 252 -18.13 -15.77 -19.42
N PRO A 253 -17.59 -14.53 -19.51
CA PRO A 253 -18.20 -13.38 -18.85
C PRO A 253 -19.65 -13.13 -19.30
N SER A 254 -19.90 -13.27 -20.62
CA SER A 254 -21.25 -13.15 -21.17
C SER A 254 -22.18 -14.30 -20.74
N ALA A 255 -21.64 -15.51 -20.55
CA ALA A 255 -22.36 -16.68 -20.08
C ALA A 255 -22.85 -16.52 -18.65
N LEU A 256 -21.97 -16.03 -17.75
CA LEU A 256 -22.32 -15.71 -16.35
C LEU A 256 -23.46 -14.69 -16.29
N LYS A 257 -23.36 -13.62 -17.08
CA LYS A 257 -24.39 -12.58 -17.14
C LYS A 257 -25.73 -13.10 -17.64
N ARG A 258 -25.73 -13.95 -18.69
CA ARG A 258 -26.95 -14.60 -19.20
C ARG A 258 -27.59 -15.54 -18.18
N ALA A 259 -26.79 -16.17 -17.32
CA ALA A 259 -27.25 -17.01 -16.22
C ALA A 259 -27.76 -16.20 -15.01
N GLY A 260 -27.82 -14.86 -15.09
CA GLY A 260 -28.33 -14.00 -14.02
C GLY A 260 -27.33 -13.74 -12.89
N ILE A 261 -26.04 -14.01 -13.10
CA ILE A 261 -24.99 -13.71 -12.12
C ILE A 261 -24.50 -12.27 -12.38
N PRO A 262 -24.60 -11.34 -11.41
CA PRO A 262 -24.27 -9.93 -11.61
C PRO A 262 -22.75 -9.74 -11.64
N VAL A 263 -22.16 -9.85 -12.83
CA VAL A 263 -20.71 -9.69 -13.02
C VAL A 263 -20.38 -8.47 -13.87
N THR A 264 -19.18 -7.93 -13.64
CA THR A 264 -18.65 -6.76 -14.34
C THR A 264 -18.50 -7.01 -15.85
N LYS A 265 -18.50 -5.93 -16.62
CA LYS A 265 -18.12 -5.91 -18.04
C LYS A 265 -16.79 -5.19 -18.31
N ASP A 266 -16.16 -4.69 -17.25
CA ASP A 266 -14.88 -3.98 -17.31
C ASP A 266 -13.74 -5.01 -17.45
N PRO A 267 -13.00 -5.05 -18.57
CA PRO A 267 -11.93 -6.02 -18.78
C PRO A 267 -10.86 -5.95 -17.69
N GLN A 268 -10.63 -4.76 -17.12
CA GLN A 268 -9.66 -4.56 -16.04
C GLN A 268 -10.08 -5.21 -14.71
N LYS A 269 -11.23 -5.88 -14.67
CA LYS A 269 -11.77 -6.61 -13.52
C LYS A 269 -12.14 -8.06 -13.85
N ILE A 270 -11.67 -8.55 -15.01
CA ILE A 270 -11.91 -9.90 -15.52
C ILE A 270 -10.56 -10.52 -15.81
N GLY A 271 -10.19 -11.54 -15.03
CA GLY A 271 -8.90 -12.21 -15.16
C GLY A 271 -8.98 -13.65 -15.65
N LEU A 272 -7.83 -14.12 -16.15
CA LEU A 272 -7.54 -15.50 -16.50
C LEU A 272 -6.34 -15.98 -15.69
N CYS A 273 -6.43 -17.18 -15.12
CA CYS A 273 -5.34 -17.82 -14.42
C CYS A 273 -5.05 -19.21 -15.00
N GLY A 274 -3.77 -19.56 -15.10
CA GLY A 274 -3.37 -20.93 -15.39
C GLY A 274 -1.90 -21.22 -15.11
N GLN A 275 -1.60 -22.51 -14.97
CA GLN A 275 -0.26 -23.04 -14.71
C GLN A 275 0.22 -23.85 -15.93
N SER A 276 1.52 -23.84 -16.24
CA SER A 276 2.07 -24.67 -17.33
C SER A 276 1.36 -24.38 -18.67
N MET A 277 0.77 -25.39 -19.32
CA MET A 277 -0.04 -25.22 -20.53
C MET A 277 -1.26 -24.31 -20.30
N GLY A 278 -1.91 -24.38 -19.14
CA GLY A 278 -2.97 -23.43 -18.78
C GLY A 278 -2.46 -21.99 -18.78
N GLY A 279 -1.26 -21.74 -18.24
CA GLY A 279 -0.63 -20.41 -18.29
C GLY A 279 -0.35 -19.93 -19.71
N LEU A 280 0.08 -20.84 -20.59
CA LEU A 280 0.26 -20.56 -22.03
C LEU A 280 -1.08 -20.15 -22.69
N GLN A 281 -2.14 -20.94 -22.49
CA GLN A 281 -3.47 -20.65 -23.04
C GLN A 281 -4.09 -19.38 -22.46
N ALA A 282 -3.90 -19.11 -21.17
CA ALA A 282 -4.40 -17.91 -20.50
C ALA A 282 -3.81 -16.64 -21.12
N VAL A 283 -2.49 -16.59 -21.31
CA VAL A 283 -1.84 -15.46 -21.98
C VAL A 283 -2.28 -15.36 -23.44
N TYR A 284 -2.33 -16.48 -24.18
CA TYR A 284 -2.82 -16.49 -25.55
C TYR A 284 -4.23 -15.87 -25.67
N THR A 285 -5.16 -16.35 -24.83
CA THR A 285 -6.57 -15.95 -24.87
C THR A 285 -6.74 -14.47 -24.52
N ALA A 286 -6.08 -13.98 -23.46
CA ALA A 286 -6.22 -12.57 -23.09
C ALA A 286 -5.62 -11.61 -24.13
N MET A 287 -4.55 -12.03 -24.81
CA MET A 287 -3.94 -11.24 -25.89
C MET A 287 -4.81 -11.22 -27.16
N MET A 288 -5.58 -12.29 -27.39
CA MET A 288 -6.57 -12.35 -28.48
C MET A 288 -7.89 -11.65 -28.14
N HIS A 289 -8.24 -11.53 -26.86
CA HIS A 289 -9.48 -10.89 -26.38
C HIS A 289 -9.22 -9.85 -25.28
N PRO A 290 -8.41 -8.80 -25.52
CA PRO A 290 -8.09 -7.80 -24.50
C PRO A 290 -9.29 -6.89 -24.17
N ASP A 291 -10.35 -6.94 -24.98
CA ASP A 291 -11.65 -6.32 -24.73
C ASP A 291 -12.54 -7.14 -23.79
N VAL A 292 -12.14 -8.37 -23.44
CA VAL A 292 -12.82 -9.25 -22.48
C VAL A 292 -11.97 -9.43 -21.23
N TYR A 293 -10.69 -9.76 -21.40
CA TYR A 293 -9.76 -10.08 -20.33
C TYR A 293 -8.64 -9.04 -20.25
N GLY A 294 -8.70 -8.18 -19.24
CA GLY A 294 -7.67 -7.17 -18.96
C GLY A 294 -6.62 -7.64 -17.95
N GLN A 295 -6.75 -8.85 -17.41
CA GLN A 295 -5.82 -9.40 -16.41
C GLN A 295 -5.46 -10.86 -16.70
N VAL A 296 -4.20 -11.23 -16.48
CA VAL A 296 -3.74 -12.63 -16.58
C VAL A 296 -2.75 -12.96 -15.48
N ILE A 297 -2.99 -14.05 -14.76
CA ILE A 297 -2.02 -14.70 -13.87
C ILE A 297 -1.49 -15.96 -14.57
N ALA A 298 -0.24 -15.93 -15.01
CA ALA A 298 0.38 -17.09 -15.66
C ALA A 298 1.61 -17.58 -14.86
N GLN A 299 1.50 -18.80 -14.35
CA GLN A 299 2.53 -19.42 -13.52
C GLN A 299 3.24 -20.53 -14.30
N SER A 300 4.55 -20.43 -14.41
CA SER A 300 5.42 -21.33 -15.17
C SER A 300 4.86 -21.66 -16.57
N PRO A 301 4.45 -20.67 -17.38
CA PRO A 301 3.79 -20.93 -18.65
C PRO A 301 4.67 -21.74 -19.59
N SER A 302 4.10 -22.74 -20.27
CA SER A 302 4.81 -23.66 -21.17
C SER A 302 5.20 -23.03 -22.52
N LEU A 303 6.02 -21.97 -22.45
CA LEU A 303 6.45 -21.16 -23.60
C LEU A 303 7.43 -21.86 -24.54
N TRP A 304 7.88 -23.06 -24.16
CA TRP A 304 8.59 -24.00 -25.02
C TRP A 304 7.65 -24.69 -26.02
N TRP A 305 6.33 -24.53 -25.89
CA TRP A 305 5.39 -25.10 -26.82
C TRP A 305 5.31 -24.33 -28.14
N GLY A 306 5.15 -25.06 -29.23
CA GLY A 306 4.72 -24.51 -30.53
C GLY A 306 4.33 -25.59 -31.53
N PRO A 307 3.52 -25.26 -32.56
CA PRO A 307 3.05 -26.24 -33.54
C PRO A 307 4.19 -26.89 -34.29
N SER A 308 4.05 -28.18 -34.59
CA SER A 308 4.86 -28.83 -35.62
C SER A 308 4.54 -28.26 -37.00
N SER A 309 5.51 -28.31 -37.92
CA SER A 309 5.33 -27.87 -39.31
C SER A 309 4.21 -28.65 -40.04
N GLU A 310 3.90 -29.88 -39.59
CA GLU A 310 2.79 -30.68 -40.11
C GLU A 310 1.42 -30.09 -39.76
N ARG A 311 1.26 -29.51 -38.56
CA ARG A 311 0.03 -28.82 -38.11
C ARG A 311 -0.17 -27.46 -38.80
N LEU A 312 0.92 -26.82 -39.25
CA LEU A 312 0.86 -25.59 -40.03
C LEU A 312 0.54 -25.81 -41.51
N SER A 313 0.75 -27.03 -42.01
CA SER A 313 0.25 -27.43 -43.34
C SER A 313 -1.26 -27.70 -43.20
N ASP A 314 -2.11 -27.17 -44.11
CA ASP A 314 -3.59 -27.19 -44.00
C ASP A 314 -4.26 -28.61 -43.98
N LYS A 315 -3.58 -29.66 -43.52
CA LYS A 315 -4.13 -30.99 -43.25
C LYS A 315 -4.61 -31.05 -41.80
N GLU A 316 -5.93 -31.02 -41.60
CA GLU A 316 -6.52 -31.34 -40.29
C GLU A 316 -6.06 -32.72 -39.81
N VAL A 317 -5.43 -32.76 -38.63
CA VAL A 317 -5.04 -33.98 -37.94
C VAL A 317 -6.13 -34.30 -36.91
N ASP A 318 -7.17 -35.00 -37.34
CA ASP A 318 -8.35 -35.34 -36.50
C ASP A 318 -8.19 -36.67 -35.75
N VAL A 319 -6.97 -36.99 -35.33
CA VAL A 319 -6.68 -38.21 -34.53
C VAL A 319 -6.61 -37.85 -33.03
N PRO A 320 -7.11 -38.72 -32.13
CA PRO A 320 -6.95 -38.55 -30.68
C PRO A 320 -5.46 -38.45 -30.30
N VAL A 321 -5.12 -37.50 -29.42
CA VAL A 321 -3.73 -37.29 -28.97
C VAL A 321 -3.28 -38.47 -28.12
N ARG A 322 -2.54 -39.42 -28.69
CA ARG A 322 -1.88 -40.46 -27.89
C ARG A 322 -0.62 -39.90 -27.25
N TYR A 323 -0.21 -40.44 -26.10
CA TYR A 323 1.03 -40.04 -25.43
C TYR A 323 2.28 -40.22 -26.34
N GLU A 324 2.27 -41.24 -27.19
CA GLU A 324 3.32 -41.50 -28.19
C GLU A 324 3.32 -40.48 -29.35
N ASP A 325 2.20 -39.81 -29.60
CA ASP A 325 1.98 -38.83 -30.68
C ASP A 325 2.35 -37.39 -30.24
N ASP A 326 2.83 -37.18 -29.02
CA ASP A 326 3.23 -35.86 -28.49
C ASP A 326 4.17 -35.11 -29.47
N ARG A 327 5.06 -35.83 -30.16
CA ARG A 327 6.00 -35.30 -31.17
C ARG A 327 5.33 -34.74 -32.44
N THR A 328 4.05 -35.00 -32.66
CA THR A 328 3.28 -34.46 -33.80
C THR A 328 2.52 -33.17 -33.42
N TRP A 329 2.26 -32.94 -32.13
CA TRP A 329 1.50 -31.79 -31.64
C TRP A 329 2.39 -30.62 -31.22
N ARG A 330 3.61 -30.91 -30.74
CA ARG A 330 4.66 -29.91 -30.52
C ARG A 330 5.80 -30.09 -31.52
N ALA A 331 6.43 -29.00 -31.91
CA ALA A 331 7.68 -29.08 -32.66
C ALA A 331 8.75 -29.86 -31.86
N PRO A 332 9.79 -30.41 -32.50
CA PRO A 332 10.89 -31.05 -31.79
C PRO A 332 11.59 -30.04 -30.85
N LEU A 333 11.99 -30.46 -29.65
CA LEU A 333 12.75 -29.61 -28.71
C LEU A 333 14.04 -29.04 -29.33
N THR A 334 14.61 -29.73 -30.33
CA THR A 334 15.78 -29.27 -31.09
C THR A 334 15.48 -28.10 -32.04
N ASN A 335 14.22 -27.81 -32.35
CA ASN A 335 13.80 -26.73 -33.24
C ASN A 335 13.33 -25.50 -32.45
N THR A 336 14.28 -24.77 -31.88
CA THR A 336 14.01 -23.63 -30.98
C THR A 336 13.19 -22.51 -31.61
N GLU A 337 13.19 -22.38 -32.95
CA GLU A 337 12.41 -21.37 -33.67
C GLU A 337 10.91 -21.69 -33.66
N GLU A 338 10.54 -22.97 -33.76
CA GLU A 338 9.14 -23.41 -33.69
C GLU A 338 8.64 -23.52 -32.24
N GLN A 339 9.52 -23.82 -31.28
CA GLN A 339 9.21 -23.99 -29.84
C GLN A 339 8.77 -22.71 -29.11
N GLN A 340 8.63 -21.55 -29.77
CA GLN A 340 8.32 -20.27 -29.10
C GLN A 340 7.12 -19.57 -29.74
N TYR A 341 6.05 -20.34 -29.97
CA TYR A 341 4.91 -19.87 -30.74
C TYR A 341 4.31 -18.58 -30.21
N LEU A 342 3.97 -18.54 -28.91
CA LEU A 342 3.34 -17.37 -28.30
C LEU A 342 4.24 -16.13 -28.38
N LEU A 343 5.54 -16.27 -28.12
CA LEU A 343 6.50 -15.16 -28.23
C LEU A 343 6.58 -14.63 -29.66
N ARG A 344 6.57 -15.52 -30.66
CA ARG A 344 6.56 -15.12 -32.08
C ARG A 344 5.25 -14.43 -32.45
N MET A 345 4.12 -14.94 -31.99
CA MET A 345 2.81 -14.33 -32.19
C MET A 345 2.80 -12.88 -31.67
N LEU A 346 3.28 -12.66 -30.44
CA LEU A 346 3.38 -11.33 -29.83
C LEU A 346 4.31 -10.39 -30.62
N LYS A 347 5.50 -10.88 -30.98
CA LYS A 347 6.49 -10.09 -31.75
C LYS A 347 6.01 -9.70 -33.15
N THR A 348 5.32 -10.61 -33.82
CA THR A 348 4.84 -10.40 -35.20
C THR A 348 3.48 -9.71 -35.25
N GLY A 349 2.73 -9.74 -34.15
CA GLY A 349 1.35 -9.26 -34.09
C GLY A 349 0.37 -10.09 -34.93
N TYR A 350 0.70 -11.35 -35.23
CA TYR A 350 -0.13 -12.22 -36.07
C TYR A 350 -0.20 -13.65 -35.52
N ASP A 351 -1.41 -14.17 -35.41
CA ASP A 351 -1.70 -15.53 -34.98
C ASP A 351 -1.93 -16.44 -36.20
N VAL A 352 -1.08 -17.45 -36.36
CA VAL A 352 -1.11 -18.32 -37.54
C VAL A 352 -2.26 -19.33 -37.47
N PHE A 353 -2.67 -19.73 -36.27
CA PHE A 353 -3.79 -20.66 -36.09
C PHE A 353 -5.13 -20.05 -36.47
N SER A 354 -5.48 -18.89 -35.89
CA SER A 354 -6.72 -18.19 -36.23
C SER A 354 -6.65 -17.45 -37.57
N LYS A 355 -5.44 -17.25 -38.11
CA LYS A 355 -5.16 -16.41 -39.29
C LYS A 355 -5.61 -14.95 -39.08
N GLN A 356 -5.44 -14.44 -37.86
CA GLN A 356 -5.86 -13.09 -37.45
C GLN A 356 -4.67 -12.25 -36.94
N VAL A 357 -4.84 -10.93 -37.01
CA VAL A 357 -3.94 -9.97 -36.36
C VAL A 357 -4.24 -9.96 -34.87
N VAL A 358 -3.20 -10.01 -34.04
CA VAL A 358 -3.34 -9.90 -32.58
C VAL A 358 -3.90 -8.50 -32.25
N PRO A 359 -5.07 -8.41 -31.59
CA PRO A 359 -5.66 -7.12 -31.25
C PRO A 359 -4.77 -6.29 -30.33
N LYS A 360 -4.92 -4.97 -30.40
CA LYS A 360 -4.28 -4.05 -29.46
C LYS A 360 -5.22 -3.80 -28.28
N GLY A 361 -4.73 -3.99 -27.07
CA GLY A 361 -5.43 -3.63 -25.85
C GLY A 361 -4.49 -3.73 -24.65
N GLU A 362 -4.95 -3.23 -23.51
CA GLU A 362 -4.18 -3.20 -22.27
C GLU A 362 -4.53 -4.41 -21.41
N VAL A 363 -3.57 -5.32 -21.26
CA VAL A 363 -3.70 -6.53 -20.44
C VAL A 363 -2.60 -6.52 -19.39
N ASN A 364 -2.99 -6.52 -18.12
CA ASN A 364 -2.07 -6.63 -16.99
C ASN A 364 -1.67 -8.09 -16.80
N VAL A 365 -0.40 -8.41 -17.05
CA VAL A 365 0.10 -9.78 -16.98
C VAL A 365 1.01 -9.96 -15.77
N TYR A 366 0.59 -10.85 -14.88
CA TYR A 366 1.32 -11.27 -13.68
C TYR A 366 2.00 -12.61 -13.99
N LEU A 367 3.33 -12.58 -14.08
CA LEU A 367 4.13 -13.76 -14.39
C LEU A 367 4.82 -14.30 -13.15
N GLN A 368 4.89 -15.61 -13.05
CA GLN A 368 5.67 -16.31 -12.04
C GLN A 368 6.41 -17.50 -12.66
N ALA A 369 7.63 -17.77 -12.20
CA ALA A 369 8.35 -19.01 -12.49
C ALA A 369 9.33 -19.34 -11.36
N GLY A 370 9.68 -20.61 -11.21
CA GLY A 370 10.75 -21.04 -10.31
C GLY A 370 12.13 -20.66 -10.83
N ILE A 371 13.13 -20.57 -9.94
CA ILE A 371 14.49 -20.13 -10.29
C ILE A 371 15.26 -21.13 -11.19
N GLN A 372 14.90 -22.41 -11.16
CA GLN A 372 15.56 -23.49 -11.91
C GLN A 372 14.55 -24.49 -12.50
N GLU A 373 13.48 -24.00 -13.12
CA GLU A 373 12.46 -24.87 -13.70
C GLU A 373 12.87 -25.41 -15.06
N THR A 374 12.70 -26.72 -15.21
CA THR A 374 12.66 -27.40 -16.50
C THR A 374 11.26 -27.97 -16.72
N GLY A 375 10.85 -28.13 -17.98
CA GLY A 375 9.56 -28.75 -18.30
C GLY A 375 9.50 -30.23 -17.93
N GLU A 376 8.36 -30.87 -18.22
CA GLU A 376 8.05 -32.25 -17.82
C GLU A 376 9.10 -33.31 -18.24
N HIS A 377 9.96 -33.02 -19.22
CA HIS A 377 10.99 -33.96 -19.69
C HIS A 377 12.43 -33.51 -19.41
N GLY A 378 12.64 -32.48 -18.58
CA GLY A 378 13.95 -32.05 -18.11
C GLY A 378 14.82 -31.34 -19.16
N GLY A 379 14.28 -31.06 -20.35
CA GLY A 379 14.99 -30.41 -21.46
C GLY A 379 14.45 -29.02 -21.81
N GLU A 380 13.28 -28.64 -21.32
CA GLU A 380 12.59 -27.42 -21.69
C GLU A 380 12.93 -26.24 -20.75
N PRO A 381 13.38 -25.08 -21.27
CA PRO A 381 13.81 -23.95 -20.43
C PRO A 381 12.63 -23.06 -20.00
N VAL A 382 11.86 -23.48 -18.99
CA VAL A 382 10.66 -22.76 -18.52
C VAL A 382 11.00 -21.39 -17.93
N THR A 383 11.92 -21.31 -16.97
CA THR A 383 12.30 -20.03 -16.33
C THR A 383 12.85 -19.02 -17.35
N PRO A 384 13.85 -19.37 -18.20
CA PRO A 384 14.37 -18.42 -19.17
C PRO A 384 13.31 -17.96 -20.18
N ALA A 385 12.42 -18.85 -20.61
CA ALA A 385 11.34 -18.49 -21.53
C ALA A 385 10.33 -17.54 -20.89
N THR A 386 9.97 -17.76 -19.61
CA THR A 386 9.06 -16.87 -18.88
C THR A 386 9.66 -15.48 -18.68
N ILE A 387 10.96 -15.38 -18.40
CA ILE A 387 11.69 -14.10 -18.34
C ILE A 387 11.69 -13.40 -19.71
N LEU A 388 11.81 -14.15 -20.82
CA LEU A 388 11.71 -13.57 -22.16
C LEU A 388 10.31 -13.04 -22.45
N LEU A 389 9.26 -13.75 -22.03
CA LEU A 389 7.89 -13.27 -22.14
C LEU A 389 7.67 -11.99 -21.33
N ALA A 390 8.18 -11.94 -20.10
CA ALA A 390 8.09 -10.76 -19.25
C ALA A 390 8.68 -9.51 -19.93
N ARG A 391 9.85 -9.68 -20.57
CA ARG A 391 10.48 -8.62 -21.36
C ARG A 391 9.67 -8.19 -22.57
N GLU A 392 9.09 -9.14 -23.30
CA GLU A 392 8.26 -8.85 -24.47
C GLU A 392 6.98 -8.07 -24.09
N LEU A 393 6.39 -8.41 -22.94
CA LEU A 393 5.19 -7.77 -22.41
C LEU A 393 5.47 -6.54 -21.55
N ASN A 394 6.74 -6.17 -21.34
CA ASN A 394 7.15 -5.09 -20.44
C ASN A 394 6.56 -5.22 -19.01
N THR A 395 6.60 -6.44 -18.47
CA THR A 395 6.17 -6.77 -17.10
C THR A 395 7.30 -7.48 -16.33
N GLU A 396 7.12 -7.65 -15.03
CA GLU A 396 8.04 -8.39 -14.17
C GLU A 396 7.63 -9.86 -14.05
N CYS A 397 8.63 -10.72 -13.81
CA CYS A 397 8.40 -12.14 -13.49
C CYS A 397 8.78 -12.37 -12.03
N ARG A 398 7.81 -12.77 -11.20
CA ARG A 398 8.07 -13.20 -9.83
C ARG A 398 8.82 -14.52 -9.83
N LEU A 399 9.99 -14.55 -9.21
CA LEU A 399 10.78 -15.78 -9.05
C LEU A 399 10.55 -16.40 -7.67
N HIS A 400 10.52 -17.73 -7.61
CA HIS A 400 10.49 -18.48 -6.34
C HIS A 400 11.55 -19.59 -6.31
N PRO A 401 12.00 -20.01 -5.12
CA PRO A 401 12.97 -21.09 -4.96
C PRO A 401 12.48 -22.44 -5.49
N GLY A 402 11.17 -22.73 -5.42
CA GLY A 402 10.60 -24.01 -5.85
C GLY A 402 10.67 -24.30 -7.36
N GLY A 403 10.36 -25.54 -7.75
CA GLY A 403 10.26 -26.00 -9.14
C GLY A 403 8.85 -25.97 -9.74
N HIS A 404 8.67 -26.74 -10.82
CA HIS A 404 7.44 -26.81 -11.63
C HIS A 404 6.36 -27.66 -10.93
N ALA A 405 5.85 -27.17 -9.81
CA ALA A 405 5.00 -27.92 -8.87
C ALA A 405 3.83 -27.09 -8.31
N SER A 406 2.80 -27.78 -7.82
CA SER A 406 1.55 -27.15 -7.38
C SER A 406 1.66 -26.32 -6.10
N GLU A 407 2.64 -26.62 -5.25
CA GLU A 407 2.93 -25.96 -3.98
C GLU A 407 3.37 -24.51 -4.21
N PRO A 408 4.47 -24.23 -4.95
CA PRO A 408 4.86 -22.85 -5.25
C PRO A 408 3.84 -22.10 -6.11
N TRP A 409 3.07 -22.80 -6.96
CA TRP A 409 1.94 -22.16 -7.66
C TRP A 409 0.85 -21.72 -6.68
N SER A 410 0.52 -22.54 -5.67
CA SER A 410 -0.46 -22.16 -4.63
C SER A 410 -0.01 -20.93 -3.84
N ALA A 411 1.26 -20.94 -3.41
CA ALA A 411 1.85 -19.83 -2.66
C ALA A 411 1.90 -18.56 -3.51
N GLY A 412 2.28 -18.69 -4.76
CA GLY A 412 2.26 -17.60 -5.72
C GLY A 412 0.87 -17.03 -5.98
N LEU A 413 -0.12 -17.90 -6.15
CA LEU A 413 -1.51 -17.49 -6.39
C LEU A 413 -2.05 -16.65 -5.23
N ALA A 414 -1.76 -17.05 -3.99
CA ALA A 414 -2.14 -16.29 -2.79
C ALA A 414 -1.51 -14.87 -2.73
N LEU A 415 -0.42 -14.64 -3.44
CA LEU A 415 0.26 -13.34 -3.52
C LEU A 415 -0.15 -12.51 -4.75
N LEU A 416 -0.51 -13.17 -5.85
CA LEU A 416 -0.87 -12.53 -7.12
C LEU A 416 -2.35 -12.15 -7.18
N LEU A 417 -3.25 -12.93 -6.58
CA LEU A 417 -4.70 -12.63 -6.56
C LEU A 417 -5.03 -11.25 -5.94
N PRO A 418 -4.43 -10.83 -4.80
CA PRO A 418 -4.63 -9.48 -4.27
C PRO A 418 -4.14 -8.36 -5.19
N GLN A 419 -3.17 -8.64 -6.07
CA GLN A 419 -2.66 -7.65 -7.03
C GLN A 419 -3.57 -7.52 -8.25
N ALA A 420 -4.13 -8.64 -8.72
CA ALA A 420 -5.11 -8.66 -9.80
C ALA A 420 -6.46 -8.10 -9.35
N HIS A 421 -6.91 -8.43 -8.14
CA HIS A 421 -8.19 -7.99 -7.59
C HIS A 421 -8.01 -7.24 -6.28
N PRO A 422 -7.37 -6.05 -6.29
CA PRO A 422 -7.09 -5.30 -5.08
C PRO A 422 -8.39 -4.83 -4.45
N ASN A 423 -8.55 -5.08 -3.15
CA ASN A 423 -9.65 -4.53 -2.39
C ASN A 423 -9.45 -3.04 -2.17
N LEU A 424 -10.08 -2.23 -3.02
CA LEU A 424 -9.96 -0.77 -2.97
C LEU A 424 -10.80 -0.17 -1.82
N VAL A 425 -11.66 -0.98 -1.18
CA VAL A 425 -12.40 -0.60 0.02
C VAL A 425 -11.52 -0.73 1.27
N THR A 426 -10.59 -1.69 1.34
CA THR A 426 -9.63 -1.78 2.47
C THR A 426 -8.50 -0.74 2.39
N ALA A 427 -8.25 -0.13 1.24
CA ALA A 427 -7.48 1.13 1.17
C ALA A 427 -8.17 2.30 1.91
N LYS A 428 -9.50 2.24 2.12
CA LYS A 428 -10.25 3.22 2.93
C LYS A 428 -10.29 2.90 4.42
N ASN A 429 -10.01 1.65 4.84
CA ASN A 429 -10.14 1.18 6.23
C ASN A 429 -8.93 0.35 6.70
N ILE A 430 -7.70 0.81 6.50
CA ILE A 430 -6.58 0.27 7.29
C ILE A 430 -6.77 0.78 8.72
N ASP A 431 -7.39 -0.02 9.58
CA ASP A 431 -7.36 0.24 11.01
C ASP A 431 -6.00 -0.20 11.54
N PHE A 432 -4.98 0.62 11.28
CA PHE A 432 -3.62 0.40 11.75
C PHE A 432 -3.67 0.15 13.25
N LYS A 433 -3.23 -1.03 13.69
CA LYS A 433 -3.03 -1.25 15.12
C LYS A 433 -1.92 -0.31 15.59
N VAL A 434 -2.17 0.38 16.70
CA VAL A 434 -1.22 1.32 17.29
C VAL A 434 -0.57 0.65 18.51
N TYR A 435 0.76 0.58 18.52
CA TYR A 435 1.53 0.00 19.62
C TYR A 435 2.55 0.99 20.17
N GLU A 436 2.51 1.24 21.48
CA GLU A 436 3.57 1.99 22.16
C GLU A 436 4.78 1.07 22.35
N VAL A 437 5.96 1.54 21.96
CA VAL A 437 7.23 0.80 22.00
C VAL A 437 8.34 1.65 22.61
N ASP A 438 9.40 1.00 23.09
CA ASP A 438 10.58 1.69 23.62
C ASP A 438 11.64 2.03 22.58
N GLU A 439 11.49 1.53 21.36
CA GLU A 439 12.39 1.79 20.24
C GLU A 439 11.62 1.84 18.90
N ILE A 440 11.96 2.83 18.06
CA ILE A 440 11.44 2.99 16.70
C ILE A 440 12.63 3.21 15.76
N ASN A 441 12.81 2.34 14.75
CA ASN A 441 13.85 2.50 13.71
C ASN A 441 15.28 2.75 14.25
N GLY A 442 15.68 2.08 15.33
CA GLY A 442 16.98 2.29 15.97
C GLY A 442 17.05 3.49 16.93
N ILE A 443 15.94 4.19 17.15
CA ILE A 443 15.83 5.34 18.06
C ILE A 443 15.14 4.88 19.34
N THR A 444 15.82 5.00 20.48
CA THR A 444 15.28 4.58 21.78
C THR A 444 14.55 5.71 22.50
N ARG A 445 13.65 5.33 23.42
CA ARG A 445 12.98 6.28 24.32
C ARG A 445 13.99 7.06 25.15
N GLU A 446 15.06 6.39 25.59
CA GLU A 446 16.13 7.01 26.38
C GLU A 446 16.87 8.09 25.58
N SER A 447 17.31 7.80 24.35
CA SER A 447 18.02 8.79 23.53
C SER A 447 17.13 9.99 23.20
N THR A 448 15.84 9.75 22.93
CA THR A 448 14.84 10.79 22.71
C THR A 448 14.61 11.65 23.97
N GLN A 449 14.55 11.03 25.15
CA GLN A 449 14.43 11.74 26.43
C GLN A 449 15.66 12.62 26.72
N GLN A 450 16.87 12.12 26.44
CA GLN A 450 18.11 12.89 26.61
C GLN A 450 18.15 14.11 25.66
N LEU A 451 17.75 13.92 24.39
CA LEU A 451 17.68 14.98 23.39
C LEU A 451 16.65 16.04 23.78
N THR A 452 15.42 15.63 24.10
CA THR A 452 14.34 16.55 24.50
C THR A 452 14.68 17.33 25.77
N ALA A 453 15.27 16.69 26.78
CA ALA A 453 15.72 17.38 27.99
C ALA A 453 16.80 18.43 27.69
N SER A 454 17.78 18.09 26.85
CA SER A 454 18.89 18.98 26.51
C SER A 454 18.43 20.16 25.63
N ALA A 455 17.48 19.92 24.73
CA ALA A 455 16.84 20.94 23.90
C ALA A 455 15.74 21.75 24.63
N LYS A 456 15.43 21.42 25.89
CA LYS A 456 14.32 21.99 26.68
C LYS A 456 12.95 21.83 26.00
N ILE A 457 12.70 20.66 25.44
CA ILE A 457 11.40 20.24 24.91
C ILE A 457 10.65 19.51 26.04
N PRO A 458 9.53 20.05 26.57
CA PRO A 458 8.83 19.45 27.71
C PRO A 458 8.25 18.06 27.44
N GLY A 459 7.75 17.85 26.22
CA GLY A 459 7.24 16.55 25.78
C GLY A 459 7.09 16.46 24.26
N ALA A 460 7.17 15.23 23.77
CA ALA A 460 7.04 14.91 22.36
C ALA A 460 6.39 13.54 22.17
N ALA A 461 5.62 13.40 21.09
CA ALA A 461 5.09 12.15 20.60
C ALA A 461 5.68 11.83 19.23
N ILE A 462 6.05 10.58 19.03
CA ILE A 462 6.64 10.05 17.81
C ILE A 462 5.76 8.91 17.34
N ALA A 463 5.51 8.84 16.03
CA ALA A 463 4.86 7.70 15.40
C ALA A 463 5.62 7.28 14.15
N SER A 464 5.66 5.97 13.90
CA SER A 464 6.25 5.44 12.68
C SER A 464 5.43 4.29 12.12
N TYR A 465 5.37 4.23 10.81
CA TYR A 465 4.94 3.07 10.02
C TYR A 465 6.14 2.55 9.22
N SER A 466 6.25 1.24 9.04
CA SER A 466 7.15 0.62 8.05
C SER A 466 6.50 -0.62 7.45
N HIS A 467 6.87 -1.00 6.24
CA HIS A 467 6.35 -2.25 5.64
C HIS A 467 6.68 -3.49 6.50
N ASP A 468 7.81 -3.45 7.22
CA ASP A 468 8.25 -4.50 8.13
C ASP A 468 7.39 -4.62 9.41
N SER A 469 6.64 -3.57 9.79
CA SER A 469 5.84 -3.54 11.02
C SER A 469 4.50 -4.28 10.93
N GLN A 470 4.31 -5.15 9.93
CA GLN A 470 3.05 -5.87 9.66
C GLN A 470 1.84 -4.93 9.59
N GLU A 471 2.02 -3.77 8.95
CA GLU A 471 0.96 -2.76 8.82
C GLU A 471 0.47 -2.17 10.16
N ALA A 472 1.35 -2.10 11.17
CA ALA A 472 1.08 -1.42 12.43
C ALA A 472 1.78 -0.05 12.53
N ILE A 473 1.19 0.88 13.29
CA ILE A 473 1.82 2.15 13.67
C ILE A 473 2.46 1.99 15.03
N LEU A 474 3.76 2.20 15.10
CA LEU A 474 4.52 2.20 16.35
C LEU A 474 4.57 3.61 16.92
N THR A 475 4.35 3.79 18.21
CA THR A 475 4.40 5.08 18.89
C THR A 475 5.42 5.09 20.02
N MET A 476 6.01 6.25 20.25
CA MET A 476 6.94 6.48 21.36
C MET A 476 6.75 7.90 21.89
N SER A 477 6.37 8.00 23.15
CA SER A 477 6.05 9.27 23.81
C SER A 477 7.03 9.60 24.93
N VAL A 478 7.40 10.86 25.06
CA VAL A 478 8.34 11.33 26.10
C VAL A 478 7.85 12.61 26.75
N GLY A 479 8.14 12.76 28.04
CA GLY A 479 7.91 13.99 28.78
C GLY A 479 6.45 14.26 29.13
N LYS A 480 6.10 15.55 29.21
CA LYS A 480 4.78 16.02 29.68
C LYS A 480 4.22 17.12 28.78
N THR A 481 2.91 17.26 28.78
CA THR A 481 2.21 18.39 28.16
C THR A 481 2.57 19.71 28.86
N LEU A 482 2.55 20.81 28.11
CA LEU A 482 2.66 22.15 28.69
C LEU A 482 1.37 22.42 29.51
N GLY A 483 1.50 22.50 30.83
CA GLY A 483 0.39 22.90 31.71
C GLY A 483 0.12 24.40 31.67
N GLY A 484 -1.12 24.82 31.93
CA GLY A 484 -1.49 26.24 31.97
C GLY A 484 -2.86 26.48 32.64
N GLY A 485 -2.96 27.52 33.48
CA GLY A 485 -4.19 27.87 34.19
C GLY A 485 -4.66 26.78 35.15
N GLU A 486 -5.93 26.36 35.03
CA GLU A 486 -6.57 25.32 35.85
C GLU A 486 -6.21 23.88 35.44
N PHE A 487 -5.46 23.68 34.34
CA PHE A 487 -5.12 22.34 33.83
C PHE A 487 -3.68 21.95 34.15
N PRO A 488 -3.47 20.90 34.96
CA PRO A 488 -2.14 20.42 35.31
C PRO A 488 -1.45 19.76 34.09
N SER A 489 -0.11 19.75 34.11
CA SER A 489 0.65 18.98 33.12
C SER A 489 0.38 17.48 33.26
N SER A 490 0.19 16.80 32.13
CA SER A 490 -0.04 15.37 32.03
C SER A 490 1.13 14.69 31.30
N PRO A 491 1.38 13.39 31.52
CA PRO A 491 2.28 12.62 30.66
C PRO A 491 1.84 12.72 29.20
N VAL A 492 2.80 12.77 28.28
CA VAL A 492 2.52 12.56 26.85
C VAL A 492 2.38 11.08 26.58
N ASP A 493 1.38 10.71 25.79
CA ASP A 493 1.09 9.36 25.31
C ASP A 493 0.67 9.38 23.83
N ALA A 494 0.40 8.20 23.26
CA ALA A 494 -0.01 8.02 21.86
C ALA A 494 -1.29 8.78 21.48
N ASN A 495 -2.16 9.09 22.45
CA ASN A 495 -3.44 9.79 22.24
C ASN A 495 -3.33 11.30 22.52
N THR A 496 -2.15 11.78 22.91
CA THR A 496 -1.95 13.19 23.21
C THR A 496 -2.09 14.01 21.94
N VAL A 497 -3.04 14.95 21.96
CA VAL A 497 -3.34 15.85 20.84
C VAL A 497 -2.42 17.05 20.87
N PHE A 498 -1.76 17.33 19.75
CA PHE A 498 -0.89 18.47 19.54
C PHE A 498 -1.54 19.44 18.55
N SER A 499 -1.26 20.75 18.72
CA SER A 499 -1.47 21.69 17.62
C SER A 499 -0.40 21.44 16.56
N ALA A 500 -0.80 21.00 15.38
CA ALA A 500 0.13 20.57 14.33
C ALA A 500 0.45 21.67 13.29
N ALA A 501 -0.09 22.87 13.48
CA ALA A 501 0.29 24.06 12.71
C ALA A 501 0.19 23.81 11.19
N SER A 502 1.24 24.14 10.43
CA SER A 502 1.26 24.00 8.97
C SER A 502 1.13 22.56 8.44
N LEU A 503 1.15 21.52 9.27
CA LEU A 503 0.71 20.16 8.87
C LEU A 503 -0.78 20.13 8.49
N SER A 504 -1.53 21.19 8.81
CA SER A 504 -2.88 21.43 8.29
C SER A 504 -2.96 21.39 6.76
N LYS A 505 -1.94 21.90 6.06
CA LYS A 505 -1.99 22.07 4.59
C LYS A 505 -1.98 20.74 3.83
N PRO A 506 -1.11 19.76 4.16
CA PRO A 506 -1.22 18.41 3.59
C PRO A 506 -2.59 17.77 3.82
N VAL A 507 -3.17 17.91 5.01
CA VAL A 507 -4.50 17.35 5.31
C VAL A 507 -5.59 18.03 4.47
N PHE A 508 -5.52 19.34 4.30
CA PHE A 508 -6.43 20.07 3.42
C PHE A 508 -6.24 19.70 1.96
N ALA A 509 -4.99 19.52 1.51
CA ALA A 509 -4.70 19.05 0.15
C ALA A 509 -5.32 17.67 -0.09
N TYR A 510 -5.10 16.71 0.82
CA TYR A 510 -5.72 15.39 0.76
C TYR A 510 -7.26 15.49 0.64
N LEU A 511 -7.89 16.32 1.47
CA LEU A 511 -9.34 16.59 1.39
C LEU A 511 -9.74 17.09 0.00
N VAL A 512 -9.08 18.13 -0.53
CA VAL A 512 -9.43 18.72 -1.82
C VAL A 512 -9.30 17.72 -2.96
N LEU A 513 -8.19 16.97 -3.01
CA LEU A 513 -7.98 15.96 -4.06
C LEU A 513 -9.02 14.83 -3.96
N LYS A 514 -9.34 14.39 -2.74
CA LYS A 514 -10.39 13.39 -2.50
C LYS A 514 -11.77 13.87 -2.96
N LEU A 515 -12.10 15.14 -2.70
CA LEU A 515 -13.36 15.73 -3.18
C LEU A 515 -13.40 15.81 -4.72
N ILE A 516 -12.31 16.21 -5.36
CA ILE A 516 -12.21 16.25 -6.83
C ILE A 516 -12.43 14.86 -7.42
N GLU A 517 -11.72 13.83 -6.95
CA GLU A 517 -11.87 12.47 -7.47
C GLU A 517 -13.27 11.90 -7.17
N SER A 518 -13.84 12.18 -6.00
CA SER A 518 -15.20 11.72 -5.65
C SER A 518 -16.27 12.35 -6.53
N ASN A 519 -16.13 13.63 -6.88
CA ASN A 519 -17.06 14.32 -7.80
C ASN A 519 -16.89 13.81 -9.23
N LYS A 520 -15.65 13.61 -9.70
CA LYS A 520 -15.35 13.01 -11.00
C LYS A 520 -15.95 11.60 -11.14
N ALA A 521 -15.92 10.81 -10.06
CA ALA A 521 -16.53 9.49 -10.00
C ALA A 521 -18.05 9.50 -9.75
N LYS A 522 -18.66 10.67 -9.49
CA LYS A 522 -20.06 10.82 -9.08
C LYS A 522 -20.42 10.04 -7.81
N GLU A 523 -19.46 9.92 -6.89
CA GLU A 523 -19.60 9.26 -5.58
C GLU A 523 -19.82 10.28 -4.44
N ALA A 524 -19.62 11.57 -4.71
CA ALA A 524 -19.77 12.62 -3.72
C ALA A 524 -21.23 12.81 -3.27
N LYS A 525 -21.43 13.01 -1.96
CA LYS A 525 -22.76 13.19 -1.37
C LYS A 525 -23.13 14.67 -1.26
N HIS A 526 -24.39 14.99 -1.53
CA HIS A 526 -24.93 16.35 -1.38
C HIS A 526 -24.70 16.90 0.04
N GLY A 527 -24.17 18.13 0.13
CA GLY A 527 -23.84 18.80 1.41
C GLY A 527 -22.65 18.20 2.18
N LEU A 528 -22.05 17.13 1.66
CA LEU A 528 -20.97 16.37 2.30
C LEU A 528 -19.75 16.21 1.39
N GLY A 529 -19.72 16.92 0.25
CA GLY A 529 -18.60 16.93 -0.67
C GLY A 529 -18.98 17.12 -2.14
N GLU A 530 -20.26 17.02 -2.52
CA GLU A 530 -20.71 17.29 -3.89
C GLU A 530 -20.48 18.76 -4.26
N PHE A 531 -19.89 18.99 -5.43
CA PHE A 531 -19.67 20.33 -5.98
C PHE A 531 -20.91 20.82 -6.73
N SER A 532 -21.27 22.08 -6.49
CA SER A 532 -22.38 22.77 -7.18
C SER A 532 -22.12 23.07 -8.67
N THR A 533 -20.85 23.07 -9.09
CA THR A 533 -20.41 23.21 -10.48
C THR A 533 -19.21 22.30 -10.74
N GLU A 534 -18.91 22.04 -12.02
CA GLU A 534 -17.70 21.32 -12.40
C GLU A 534 -16.44 22.02 -11.87
N PHE A 535 -15.58 21.27 -11.20
CA PHE A 535 -14.35 21.77 -10.61
C PHE A 535 -13.24 20.71 -10.66
N ASN A 536 -12.06 21.12 -11.08
CA ASN A 536 -10.85 20.32 -11.12
C ASN A 536 -9.62 21.19 -10.77
N LEU A 537 -8.43 20.58 -10.75
CA LEU A 537 -7.18 21.24 -10.39
C LEU A 537 -6.84 22.51 -11.17
N LYS A 538 -7.34 22.64 -12.41
CA LYS A 538 -7.07 23.75 -13.32
C LYS A 538 -8.21 24.75 -13.40
N THR A 539 -9.34 24.48 -12.73
CA THR A 539 -10.48 25.37 -12.72
C THR A 539 -10.11 26.68 -12.02
N PRO A 540 -10.33 27.85 -12.65
CA PRO A 540 -10.07 29.14 -12.02
C PRO A 540 -10.88 29.32 -10.73
N LEU A 541 -10.25 29.69 -9.62
CA LEU A 541 -10.95 29.77 -8.33
C LEU A 541 -12.07 30.82 -8.33
N TYR A 542 -11.90 31.93 -9.05
CA TYR A 542 -12.92 32.99 -9.11
C TYR A 542 -14.22 32.54 -9.81
N SER A 543 -14.16 31.54 -10.69
CA SER A 543 -15.30 31.14 -11.53
C SER A 543 -16.33 30.28 -10.79
N VAL A 544 -16.03 29.83 -9.56
CA VAL A 544 -16.97 29.08 -8.72
C VAL A 544 -18.01 30.00 -8.05
N PHE A 545 -17.76 31.31 -8.06
CA PHE A 545 -18.64 32.31 -7.48
C PHE A 545 -19.65 32.76 -8.54
N GLN A 546 -20.76 32.03 -8.62
CA GLN A 546 -21.81 32.20 -9.63
C GLN A 546 -23.15 32.64 -9.01
N ARG A 547 -23.97 33.30 -9.82
CA ARG A 547 -25.38 33.60 -9.53
C ARG A 547 -26.23 32.33 -9.69
N GLN A 548 -27.51 32.40 -9.29
CA GLN A 548 -28.43 31.24 -9.36
C GLN A 548 -28.67 30.74 -10.80
N ASP A 549 -28.42 31.57 -11.81
CA ASP A 549 -28.53 31.23 -13.23
C ASP A 549 -27.23 30.61 -13.81
N GLY A 550 -26.19 30.46 -13.00
CA GLY A 550 -24.89 29.90 -13.40
C GLY A 550 -23.92 30.93 -14.00
N GLU A 551 -24.28 32.21 -14.10
CA GLU A 551 -23.35 33.24 -14.55
C GLU A 551 -22.35 33.62 -13.44
N ILE A 552 -21.08 33.78 -13.80
CA ILE A 552 -20.03 34.24 -12.87
C ILE A 552 -20.40 35.64 -12.37
N ILE A 553 -20.29 35.85 -11.05
CA ILE A 553 -20.54 37.15 -10.42
C ILE A 553 -19.57 38.20 -11.01
N PRO A 554 -20.06 39.38 -11.43
CA PRO A 554 -19.22 40.47 -11.96
C PRO A 554 -18.04 40.81 -11.05
N ASP A 555 -16.92 41.23 -11.64
CA ASP A 555 -15.64 41.36 -10.93
C ASP A 555 -15.71 42.25 -9.67
N ASP A 556 -16.45 43.36 -9.75
CA ASP A 556 -16.66 44.34 -8.68
C ASP A 556 -17.63 43.85 -7.59
N GLU A 557 -18.38 42.79 -7.86
CA GLU A 557 -19.28 42.11 -6.92
C GLU A 557 -18.66 40.82 -6.36
N ASN A 558 -17.71 40.21 -7.08
CA ASN A 558 -17.18 38.88 -6.81
C ASN A 558 -16.41 38.83 -5.47
N PRO A 559 -16.86 38.05 -4.48
CA PRO A 559 -16.26 38.03 -3.15
C PRO A 559 -14.84 37.48 -3.15
N PHE A 560 -14.47 36.62 -4.10
CA PHE A 560 -13.11 36.12 -4.24
C PHE A 560 -12.15 37.22 -4.71
N LEU A 561 -12.53 37.97 -5.75
CA LEU A 561 -11.67 39.03 -6.29
C LEU A 561 -11.49 40.20 -5.31
N LYS A 562 -12.49 40.44 -4.45
CA LYS A 562 -12.40 41.45 -3.37
C LYS A 562 -11.34 41.16 -2.31
N LYS A 563 -10.85 39.91 -2.21
CA LYS A 563 -9.70 39.56 -1.36
C LYS A 563 -8.39 40.15 -1.89
N PHE A 564 -8.34 40.62 -3.13
CA PHE A 564 -7.13 41.10 -3.81
C PHE A 564 -7.20 42.60 -4.12
N ALA A 565 -6.04 43.24 -4.21
CA ALA A 565 -5.96 44.61 -4.68
C ALA A 565 -6.48 44.70 -6.14
N PRO A 566 -7.32 45.71 -6.50
CA PRO A 566 -7.96 45.78 -7.82
C PRO A 566 -7.00 45.69 -9.00
N GLU A 567 -5.81 46.26 -8.87
CA GLU A 567 -4.75 46.22 -9.88
C GLU A 567 -4.18 44.81 -10.14
N HIS A 568 -4.50 43.83 -9.28
CA HIS A 568 -4.06 42.43 -9.40
C HIS A 568 -5.19 41.45 -9.76
N TRP A 569 -6.41 41.91 -10.07
CA TRP A 569 -7.53 41.02 -10.37
C TRP A 569 -7.28 40.06 -11.53
N ASP A 570 -6.57 40.48 -12.57
CA ASP A 570 -6.23 39.62 -13.70
C ASP A 570 -5.33 38.44 -13.30
N TRP A 571 -4.46 38.62 -12.31
CA TRP A 571 -3.67 37.53 -11.75
C TRP A 571 -4.49 36.67 -10.78
N ALA A 572 -5.34 37.27 -9.97
CA ALA A 572 -6.26 36.53 -9.10
C ALA A 572 -7.17 35.58 -9.89
N LYS A 573 -7.66 36.02 -11.06
CA LYS A 573 -8.47 35.19 -11.96
C LYS A 573 -7.74 33.97 -12.53
N ARG A 574 -6.42 33.92 -12.46
CA ARG A 574 -5.60 32.79 -12.95
C ARG A 574 -5.32 31.74 -11.87
N LEU A 575 -5.58 32.06 -10.60
CA LEU A 575 -5.38 31.11 -9.50
C LEU A 575 -6.27 29.89 -9.70
N ASN A 576 -5.69 28.72 -9.47
CA ASN A 576 -6.36 27.42 -9.49
C ASN A 576 -5.82 26.54 -8.35
N ALA A 577 -6.47 25.41 -8.10
CA ALA A 577 -6.10 24.54 -6.98
C ALA A 577 -4.69 23.96 -7.14
N GLU A 578 -4.24 23.63 -8.36
CA GLU A 578 -2.87 23.12 -8.58
C GLU A 578 -1.83 24.15 -8.12
N MET A 579 -1.95 25.41 -8.54
CA MET A 579 -1.04 26.49 -8.14
C MET A 579 -1.05 26.72 -6.63
N VAL A 580 -2.22 26.63 -6.00
CA VAL A 580 -2.34 26.76 -4.54
C VAL A 580 -1.65 25.63 -3.81
N LEU A 581 -1.98 24.38 -4.15
CA LEU A 581 -1.47 23.20 -3.47
C LEU A 581 0.04 23.01 -3.70
N SER A 582 0.58 23.48 -4.83
CA SER A 582 2.03 23.46 -5.11
C SER A 582 2.78 24.71 -4.65
N HIS A 583 2.12 25.64 -3.93
CA HIS A 583 2.73 26.89 -3.43
C HIS A 583 3.37 27.76 -4.54
N ARG A 584 2.65 27.93 -5.65
CA ARG A 584 3.05 28.78 -6.79
C ARG A 584 2.10 29.94 -7.03
N THR A 585 1.41 30.38 -5.99
CA THR A 585 0.39 31.43 -6.11
C THR A 585 0.98 32.79 -6.40
N GLY A 586 2.21 33.06 -5.98
CA GLY A 586 2.79 34.41 -5.99
C GLY A 586 2.35 35.28 -4.80
N LEU A 587 1.62 34.73 -3.84
CA LEU A 587 1.15 35.45 -2.65
C LEU A 587 2.11 35.29 -1.48
N HIS A 588 2.43 36.40 -0.83
CA HIS A 588 3.35 36.40 0.31
C HIS A 588 2.76 35.71 1.55
N ILE A 589 3.60 35.05 2.36
CA ILE A 589 3.15 34.24 3.50
C ILE A 589 2.47 35.06 4.63
N VAL A 590 2.88 36.32 4.84
CA VAL A 590 2.32 37.23 5.87
C VAL A 590 1.40 38.31 5.30
N ASP A 591 1.00 38.20 4.04
CA ASP A 591 0.16 39.23 3.42
C ASP A 591 -1.21 39.32 4.10
N LYS A 592 -1.80 40.51 4.05
CA LYS A 592 -3.13 40.78 4.59
C LYS A 592 -4.04 41.27 3.48
N GLU A 593 -5.32 40.91 3.56
CA GLU A 593 -6.30 41.42 2.60
C GLU A 593 -6.35 42.97 2.64
N PRO A 594 -6.41 43.65 1.48
CA PRO A 594 -6.40 43.06 0.13
C PRO A 594 -5.00 42.58 -0.31
N PHE A 595 -4.91 41.33 -0.74
CA PHE A 595 -3.67 40.65 -1.10
C PHE A 595 -3.01 41.25 -2.36
N ARG A 596 -1.68 41.22 -2.38
CA ARG A 596 -0.82 41.61 -3.49
C ARG A 596 0.12 40.48 -3.88
N PHE A 597 0.32 40.32 -5.18
CA PHE A 597 1.22 39.31 -5.70
C PHE A 597 2.66 39.84 -5.77
N GLN A 598 3.60 39.00 -5.39
CA GLN A 598 5.03 39.24 -5.50
C GLN A 598 5.56 38.89 -6.88
N PHE A 599 4.92 37.92 -7.55
CA PHE A 599 5.21 37.48 -8.90
C PHE A 599 3.95 36.86 -9.53
N GLU A 600 4.02 36.63 -10.83
CA GLU A 600 2.93 36.06 -11.61
C GLU A 600 2.56 34.63 -11.14
N PRO A 601 1.28 34.30 -10.93
CA PRO A 601 0.87 32.96 -10.53
C PRO A 601 1.39 31.87 -11.47
N GLY A 602 2.01 30.84 -10.89
CA GLY A 602 2.65 29.72 -11.59
C GLY A 602 4.10 29.94 -11.99
N ALA A 603 4.64 31.17 -11.93
CA ALA A 603 5.98 31.47 -12.41
C ALA A 603 7.09 30.97 -11.49
N ASN A 604 6.92 31.09 -10.16
CA ASN A 604 7.91 30.68 -9.17
C ASN A 604 7.26 29.96 -7.98
N TYR A 605 8.11 29.39 -7.12
CA TYR A 605 7.69 28.80 -5.85
C TYR A 605 7.86 29.82 -4.73
N ALA A 606 6.82 29.98 -3.92
CA ALA A 606 6.88 30.69 -2.64
C ALA A 606 5.82 30.12 -1.68
N TYR A 607 6.28 29.65 -0.52
CA TYR A 607 5.41 29.06 0.49
C TYR A 607 4.35 30.08 0.96
N SER A 608 3.06 29.72 0.84
CA SER A 608 1.97 30.69 0.97
C SER A 608 0.79 30.14 1.77
N GLY A 609 0.47 30.81 2.88
CA GLY A 609 -0.76 30.61 3.65
C GLY A 609 -2.00 31.25 2.99
N PRO A 610 -1.94 32.51 2.50
CA PRO A 610 -3.07 33.16 1.83
C PRO A 610 -3.62 32.41 0.61
N GLY A 611 -2.75 31.72 -0.14
CA GLY A 611 -3.20 30.84 -1.22
C GLY A 611 -4.13 29.72 -0.76
N ILE A 612 -3.81 29.09 0.37
CA ILE A 612 -4.63 28.03 0.98
C ILE A 612 -5.98 28.58 1.46
N ASP A 613 -6.01 29.79 2.03
CA ASP A 613 -7.25 30.48 2.41
C ASP A 613 -8.16 30.74 1.21
N CYS A 614 -7.58 31.16 0.09
CA CYS A 614 -8.31 31.35 -1.18
C CYS A 614 -8.97 30.04 -1.65
N LEU A 615 -8.25 28.91 -1.57
CA LEU A 615 -8.80 27.61 -1.96
C LEU A 615 -9.82 27.08 -0.95
N GLN A 616 -9.63 27.29 0.35
CA GLN A 616 -10.65 26.97 1.36
C GLN A 616 -11.95 27.70 1.03
N THR A 617 -11.89 29.01 0.78
CA THR A 617 -13.07 29.82 0.43
C THR A 617 -13.79 29.26 -0.81
N ALA A 618 -13.04 28.87 -1.85
CA ALA A 618 -13.61 28.29 -3.06
C ALA A 618 -14.27 26.91 -2.81
N ILE A 619 -13.65 26.04 -2.00
CA ILE A 619 -14.16 24.70 -1.69
C ILE A 619 -15.42 24.78 -0.81
N GLU A 620 -15.44 25.68 0.17
CA GLU A 620 -16.64 25.93 0.99
C GLU A 620 -17.79 26.51 0.14
N GLN A 621 -17.48 27.41 -0.81
CA GLN A 621 -18.46 27.93 -1.77
C GLN A 621 -19.01 26.82 -2.68
N LEU A 622 -18.15 25.94 -3.20
CA LEU A 622 -18.54 24.84 -4.10
C LEU A 622 -19.48 23.85 -3.43
N THR A 623 -19.21 23.52 -2.16
CA THR A 623 -19.91 22.47 -1.42
C THR A 623 -21.06 23.00 -0.56
N GLY A 624 -21.06 24.29 -0.24
CA GLY A 624 -21.99 24.89 0.74
C GLY A 624 -21.71 24.47 2.19
N THR A 625 -20.54 23.87 2.46
CA THR A 625 -20.22 23.24 3.76
C THR A 625 -18.84 23.70 4.26
N ASN A 626 -18.70 23.93 5.57
CA ASN A 626 -17.45 24.40 6.17
C ASN A 626 -16.36 23.31 6.21
N LEU A 627 -15.09 23.75 6.27
CA LEU A 627 -13.91 22.90 6.31
C LEU A 627 -13.96 21.81 7.38
N GLN A 628 -14.32 22.14 8.63
CA GLN A 628 -14.33 21.14 9.71
C GLN A 628 -15.32 20.00 9.41
N THR A 629 -16.49 20.32 8.86
CA THR A 629 -17.50 19.32 8.50
C THR A 629 -17.04 18.47 7.31
N LEU A 630 -16.48 19.10 6.28
CA LEU A 630 -15.92 18.40 5.13
C LEU A 630 -14.79 17.45 5.55
N ALA A 631 -13.87 17.92 6.39
CA ALA A 631 -12.77 17.12 6.92
C ALA A 631 -13.28 15.99 7.82
N GLN A 632 -14.30 16.23 8.64
CA GLN A 632 -14.89 15.19 9.49
C GLN A 632 -15.54 14.08 8.66
N GLU A 633 -16.27 14.38 7.59
CA GLU A 633 -16.89 13.35 6.76
C GLU A 633 -15.87 12.63 5.88
N ASN A 634 -14.93 13.37 5.28
CA ASN A 634 -14.11 12.86 4.20
C ASN A 634 -12.69 12.44 4.64
N VAL A 635 -12.23 12.84 5.82
CA VAL A 635 -10.88 12.53 6.31
C VAL A 635 -10.92 11.89 7.70
N PHE A 636 -11.46 12.57 8.71
CA PHE A 636 -11.30 12.16 10.11
C PHE A 636 -12.35 11.17 10.61
N GLY A 637 -13.52 11.12 9.99
CA GLY A 637 -14.65 10.34 10.47
C GLY A 637 -14.45 8.83 10.40
N PRO A 638 -15.31 8.06 11.10
CA PRO A 638 -15.21 6.60 11.16
C PRO A 638 -15.47 5.91 9.81
N GLN A 639 -16.11 6.59 8.87
CA GLN A 639 -16.33 6.12 7.49
C GLN A 639 -15.22 6.58 6.52
N ALA A 640 -14.26 7.34 7.02
CA ALA A 640 -13.05 7.78 6.32
C ALA A 640 -11.83 7.13 7.00
N LEU A 641 -10.83 7.91 7.44
CA LEU A 641 -9.61 7.34 8.02
C LEU A 641 -9.74 7.02 9.52
N ASN A 642 -10.90 7.23 10.15
CA ASN A 642 -11.12 7.00 11.58
C ASN A 642 -9.99 7.64 12.44
N MET A 643 -9.91 8.97 12.40
CA MET A 643 -8.96 9.80 13.16
C MET A 643 -9.73 10.60 14.21
N PRO A 644 -10.27 9.95 15.27
CA PRO A 644 -11.18 10.58 16.22
C PRO A 644 -10.57 11.72 17.04
N ASN A 645 -9.24 11.83 17.10
CA ASN A 645 -8.52 12.88 17.81
C ASN A 645 -8.06 14.03 16.90
N SER A 646 -8.48 14.03 15.63
CA SER A 646 -8.11 15.03 14.64
C SER A 646 -9.24 16.01 14.34
N THR A 647 -8.92 17.31 14.32
CA THR A 647 -9.89 18.38 14.06
C THR A 647 -9.21 19.67 13.60
N TYR A 648 -9.88 20.46 12.77
CA TYR A 648 -9.57 21.88 12.51
C TYR A 648 -10.22 22.81 13.55
N GLY A 649 -11.10 22.30 14.41
CA GLY A 649 -11.84 23.07 15.40
C GLY A 649 -12.98 23.92 14.80
N PRO A 650 -13.68 24.72 15.63
CA PRO A 650 -14.82 25.52 15.20
C PRO A 650 -14.42 26.76 14.37
N GLU A 651 -13.23 27.32 14.60
CA GLU A 651 -12.65 28.41 13.80
C GLU A 651 -11.63 27.81 12.81
N SER A 652 -12.14 27.01 11.88
CA SER A 652 -11.32 26.18 11.01
C SER A 652 -10.57 27.00 9.94
N ILE A 653 -9.24 26.96 10.01
CA ILE A 653 -8.30 27.55 9.04
C ILE A 653 -7.42 26.44 8.47
N ALA A 654 -7.59 26.13 7.18
CA ALA A 654 -6.84 25.09 6.46
C ALA A 654 -5.32 25.28 6.49
N ALA A 655 -4.86 26.52 6.67
CA ALA A 655 -3.44 26.82 6.67
C ALA A 655 -2.71 26.40 7.97
N ASN A 656 -3.38 26.37 9.13
CA ASN A 656 -2.68 26.24 10.43
C ASN A 656 -3.50 25.79 11.66
N SER A 657 -4.80 25.49 11.56
CA SER A 657 -5.64 25.20 12.75
C SER A 657 -5.72 23.72 13.16
N LEU A 658 -5.04 22.81 12.45
CA LEU A 658 -5.08 21.38 12.73
C LEU A 658 -4.59 21.04 14.14
N LYS A 659 -5.39 20.21 14.82
CA LYS A 659 -5.02 19.45 16.00
C LYS A 659 -5.13 17.96 15.67
N THR A 660 -4.13 17.17 16.05
CA THR A 660 -4.02 15.74 15.72
C THR A 660 -3.06 15.05 16.69
N THR A 661 -3.01 13.72 16.66
CA THR A 661 -1.92 12.92 17.25
C THR A 661 -0.85 12.59 16.20
N ALA A 662 0.34 12.19 16.64
CA ALA A 662 1.39 11.72 15.73
C ALA A 662 0.96 10.44 14.99
N ALA A 663 0.24 9.54 15.67
CA ALA A 663 -0.22 8.28 15.11
C ALA A 663 -1.27 8.47 14.00
N GLU A 664 -2.28 9.30 14.25
CA GLU A 664 -3.32 9.59 13.25
C GLU A 664 -2.73 10.29 12.02
N TYR A 665 -1.72 11.15 12.20
CA TYR A 665 -1.06 11.79 11.07
C TYR A 665 -0.20 10.80 10.27
N ALA A 666 0.49 9.87 10.94
CA ALA A 666 1.24 8.80 10.28
C ALA A 666 0.30 7.91 9.44
N LYS A 667 -0.87 7.56 10.00
CA LYS A 667 -1.96 6.87 9.29
C LYS A 667 -2.35 7.61 8.02
N LEU A 668 -2.65 8.91 8.13
CA LEU A 668 -3.07 9.72 6.98
C LEU A 668 -2.03 9.73 5.85
N ILE A 669 -0.76 9.98 6.16
CA ILE A 669 0.29 10.07 5.14
C ILE A 669 0.54 8.71 4.49
N THR A 670 0.61 7.64 5.29
CA THR A 670 0.81 6.28 4.77
C THR A 670 -0.35 5.87 3.86
N THR A 671 -1.60 6.10 4.28
CA THR A 671 -2.77 5.80 3.45
C THR A 671 -2.79 6.63 2.18
N TRP A 672 -2.48 7.93 2.24
CA TRP A 672 -2.50 8.79 1.06
C TRP A 672 -1.46 8.39 0.00
N ILE A 673 -0.22 8.08 0.41
CA ILE A 673 0.81 7.60 -0.54
C ILE A 673 0.36 6.30 -1.22
N ASN A 674 -0.32 5.42 -0.47
CA ASN A 674 -0.80 4.13 -0.98
C ASN A 674 -2.16 4.21 -1.69
N ASP A 675 -2.79 5.38 -1.84
CA ASP A 675 -4.07 5.53 -2.54
C ASP A 675 -3.83 5.76 -4.03
N ASP A 676 -4.13 4.77 -4.87
CA ASP A 676 -3.92 4.85 -6.33
C ASP A 676 -4.69 5.97 -7.02
N LYS A 677 -5.80 6.42 -6.44
CA LYS A 677 -6.56 7.54 -7.00
C LYS A 677 -5.91 8.87 -6.68
N LEU A 678 -5.05 8.95 -5.65
CA LEU A 678 -4.52 10.21 -5.11
C LEU A 678 -2.99 10.27 -5.09
N ASN A 679 -2.29 9.18 -5.42
CA ASN A 679 -0.82 9.10 -5.38
C ASN A 679 -0.14 10.05 -6.40
N TYR A 680 -0.88 10.55 -7.39
CA TYR A 680 -0.40 11.60 -8.30
C TYR A 680 0.00 12.88 -7.56
N ALA A 681 -0.49 13.09 -6.33
CA ALA A 681 -0.06 14.19 -5.47
C ALA A 681 1.44 14.17 -5.14
N PHE A 682 2.09 13.01 -5.24
CA PHE A 682 3.51 12.79 -4.94
C PHE A 682 4.40 12.87 -6.18
N GLN A 683 3.95 13.61 -7.20
CA GLN A 683 4.71 13.90 -8.42
C GLN A 683 5.09 15.39 -8.47
N PRO A 684 6.29 15.75 -8.95
CA PRO A 684 6.68 17.15 -9.12
C PRO A 684 5.74 17.90 -10.08
N VAL A 685 5.36 19.13 -9.73
CA VAL A 685 4.42 19.93 -10.54
C VAL A 685 5.15 20.90 -11.48
N GLU A 686 4.87 20.83 -12.79
CA GLU A 686 5.51 21.65 -13.84
C GLU A 686 5.10 23.13 -13.81
N PRO A 687 6.00 24.11 -14.03
CA PRO A 687 7.37 23.95 -14.55
C PRO A 687 8.46 23.88 -13.46
N ILE A 688 8.10 23.89 -12.18
CA ILE A 688 9.05 24.01 -11.08
C ILE A 688 9.43 22.61 -10.58
N TYR A 689 10.40 22.01 -11.25
CA TYR A 689 10.86 20.67 -10.91
C TYR A 689 11.90 20.65 -9.79
N SER A 690 12.40 21.81 -9.33
CA SER A 690 13.36 21.90 -8.23
C SER A 690 13.34 23.26 -7.51
N MET A 691 13.97 23.37 -6.33
CA MET A 691 14.13 24.62 -5.56
C MET A 691 15.37 25.43 -5.97
N LYS A 692 15.86 25.28 -7.21
CA LYS A 692 16.95 26.12 -7.73
C LYS A 692 16.50 27.56 -8.01
N GLU A 693 15.24 27.71 -8.41
CA GLU A 693 14.62 29.00 -8.74
C GLU A 693 13.51 29.33 -7.73
N ASP A 694 13.69 28.96 -6.47
CA ASP A 694 12.75 29.34 -5.43
C ASP A 694 12.74 30.86 -5.25
N TYR A 695 11.54 31.44 -5.20
CA TYR A 695 11.40 32.87 -5.04
C TYR A 695 11.43 33.21 -3.55
N PHE A 696 12.62 33.52 -3.06
CA PHE A 696 12.81 34.29 -1.83
C PHE A 696 12.92 35.76 -2.20
N PRO A 697 11.90 36.61 -1.94
CA PRO A 697 11.91 37.99 -2.39
C PRO A 697 13.20 38.72 -1.99
N PHE A 698 13.75 39.46 -2.94
CA PHE A 698 14.70 40.51 -2.66
C PHE A 698 14.01 41.54 -1.75
N SER A 699 14.68 41.90 -0.65
CA SER A 699 14.38 42.99 0.31
C SER A 699 13.15 42.83 1.24
N GLU A 700 13.41 43.03 2.54
CA GLU A 700 12.52 43.26 3.71
C GLU A 700 12.16 42.07 4.64
N ASP A 701 11.86 40.86 4.16
CA ASP A 701 11.38 39.74 5.02
C ASP A 701 12.39 38.59 5.29
N LYS A 702 13.68 38.77 4.95
CA LYS A 702 14.69 37.71 5.15
C LYS A 702 14.93 37.43 6.64
N LEU A 703 14.47 36.28 7.14
CA LEU A 703 14.82 35.79 8.48
C LEU A 703 16.34 35.60 8.63
N VAL A 704 16.99 35.12 7.56
CA VAL A 704 18.42 34.81 7.51
C VAL A 704 19.19 35.81 6.64
N GLU A 705 20.42 36.14 7.03
CA GLU A 705 21.27 37.12 6.34
C GLU A 705 21.62 36.65 4.91
N GLU A 706 21.98 35.37 4.77
CA GLU A 706 22.24 34.69 3.52
C GLU A 706 21.74 33.24 3.59
N VAL A 707 20.99 32.78 2.59
CA VAL A 707 20.52 31.39 2.50
C VAL A 707 21.60 30.57 1.79
N VAL A 708 22.37 29.81 2.57
CA VAL A 708 23.43 28.94 2.03
C VAL A 708 22.92 27.49 2.01
N VAL A 709 22.56 27.01 0.81
CA VAL A 709 22.14 25.62 0.54
C VAL A 709 22.88 25.13 -0.69
N GLN A 710 23.38 23.89 -0.68
CA GLN A 710 24.09 23.32 -1.83
C GLN A 710 23.14 23.12 -3.02
N ASP A 711 23.62 23.37 -4.23
CA ASP A 711 22.82 23.19 -5.45
C ASP A 711 22.26 21.77 -5.60
N ILE A 712 23.02 20.77 -5.15
CA ILE A 712 22.60 19.36 -5.20
C ILE A 712 21.36 19.10 -4.32
N ASP A 713 21.24 19.77 -3.18
CA ASP A 713 20.07 19.67 -2.32
C ASP A 713 18.89 20.40 -2.97
N ARG A 714 19.12 21.61 -3.51
CA ARG A 714 18.10 22.39 -4.23
C ARG A 714 17.53 21.65 -5.44
N GLU A 715 18.36 20.94 -6.19
CA GLU A 715 17.95 20.11 -7.35
C GLU A 715 17.04 18.95 -6.96
N ARG A 716 17.26 18.37 -5.78
CA ARG A 716 16.56 17.18 -5.29
C ARG A 716 15.27 17.51 -4.56
N VAL A 717 15.07 18.76 -4.13
CA VAL A 717 13.85 19.19 -3.43
C VAL A 717 12.87 19.83 -4.40
N THR A 718 11.59 19.47 -4.31
CA THR A 718 10.48 20.02 -5.13
C THR A 718 9.15 19.92 -4.38
N TRP A 719 8.04 20.35 -5.00
CA TRP A 719 6.68 20.19 -4.45
C TRP A 719 5.82 19.33 -5.35
N GLY A 720 5.03 18.48 -4.69
CA GLY A 720 3.83 17.90 -5.25
C GLY A 720 2.60 18.75 -4.93
N LEU A 721 1.45 18.10 -4.75
CA LEU A 721 0.20 18.76 -4.39
C LEU A 721 0.01 18.72 -2.87
N GLY A 722 0.36 19.82 -2.20
CA GLY A 722 0.25 20.01 -0.77
C GLY A 722 1.39 19.40 0.05
N ILE A 723 2.42 18.88 -0.62
CA ILE A 723 3.48 18.10 0.00
C ILE A 723 4.86 18.39 -0.61
N GLY A 724 5.88 18.51 0.25
CA GLY A 724 7.27 18.63 -0.21
C GLY A 724 7.79 17.26 -0.63
N LEU A 725 8.61 17.20 -1.67
CA LEU A 725 9.16 15.97 -2.23
C LEU A 725 10.67 16.00 -2.27
N VAL A 726 11.27 14.81 -2.14
CA VAL A 726 12.69 14.56 -2.36
C VAL A 726 12.87 13.58 -3.51
N LYS A 727 13.76 13.92 -4.44
CA LYS A 727 14.11 13.11 -5.60
C LYS A 727 15.49 12.49 -5.46
N ASN A 728 15.69 11.35 -6.13
CA ASN A 728 17.01 10.79 -6.36
C ASN A 728 17.73 11.51 -7.53
N GLU A 729 18.95 11.06 -7.85
CA GLU A 729 19.76 11.60 -8.96
C GLU A 729 19.15 11.40 -10.34
N ARG A 730 18.26 10.42 -10.50
CA ARG A 730 17.53 10.16 -11.75
C ARG A 730 16.28 11.04 -11.91
N GLY A 731 15.90 11.76 -10.86
CA GLY A 731 14.68 12.57 -10.82
C GLY A 731 13.45 11.83 -10.28
N ASP A 732 13.58 10.57 -9.87
CA ASP A 732 12.47 9.82 -9.28
C ASP A 732 12.20 10.31 -7.85
N THR A 733 10.92 10.48 -7.50
CA THR A 733 10.50 10.78 -6.13
C THR A 733 10.80 9.59 -5.21
N ILE A 734 11.60 9.82 -4.17
CA ILE A 734 12.01 8.82 -3.17
C ILE A 734 11.55 9.17 -1.75
N GLY A 735 11.00 10.36 -1.54
CA GLY A 735 10.48 10.76 -0.25
C GLY A 735 9.53 11.95 -0.31
N ALA A 736 8.73 12.07 0.74
CA ALA A 736 7.79 13.15 0.95
C ALA A 736 7.94 13.71 2.36
N TYR A 737 7.74 15.02 2.54
CA TYR A 737 7.93 15.67 3.83
C TYR A 737 7.07 16.94 3.96
N HIS A 738 6.84 17.34 5.21
CA HIS A 738 6.32 18.67 5.55
C HIS A 738 6.62 18.99 7.02
N THR A 739 6.72 20.27 7.36
CA THR A 739 6.95 20.76 8.72
C THR A 739 5.83 21.69 9.19
N GLY A 740 5.64 21.77 10.49
CA GLY A 740 4.63 22.60 11.15
C GLY A 740 5.27 23.47 12.22
N ASP A 741 5.05 24.78 12.10
CA ASP A 741 5.50 25.79 13.05
C ASP A 741 4.31 26.66 13.47
N MET A 742 3.99 26.67 14.77
CA MET A 742 3.13 27.67 15.36
C MET A 742 3.43 27.87 16.85
N ASN A 743 3.88 29.07 17.24
CA ASN A 743 4.15 29.44 18.64
C ASN A 743 5.06 28.41 19.33
N GLU A 744 4.57 27.78 20.40
CA GLU A 744 5.28 26.74 21.17
C GLU A 744 5.10 25.33 20.60
N TRP A 745 4.51 25.15 19.43
CA TRP A 745 4.28 23.84 18.84
C TRP A 745 5.13 23.65 17.59
N ARG A 746 5.76 22.47 17.51
CA ARG A 746 6.54 22.04 16.35
C ARG A 746 6.16 20.63 15.99
N ALA A 747 5.98 20.38 14.70
CA ALA A 747 5.71 19.06 14.19
C ALA A 747 6.38 18.86 12.84
N GLY A 748 6.54 17.62 12.43
CA GLY A 748 7.02 17.30 11.10
C GLY A 748 6.78 15.84 10.78
N PHE A 749 6.71 15.55 9.50
CA PHE A 749 6.72 14.18 9.04
C PHE A 749 7.70 14.01 7.89
N GLY A 750 8.06 12.75 7.69
CA GLY A 750 8.87 12.30 6.60
C GLY A 750 8.50 10.89 6.19
N ALA A 751 8.24 10.69 4.90
CA ALA A 751 7.94 9.39 4.33
C ALA A 751 8.96 9.03 3.26
N GLN A 752 9.29 7.74 3.18
CA GLN A 752 10.10 7.15 2.12
C GLN A 752 9.17 6.46 1.12
N ILE A 753 9.38 6.73 -0.17
CA ILE A 753 8.56 6.22 -1.26
C ILE A 753 9.43 5.33 -2.14
N ASN A 754 8.93 4.15 -2.48
CA ASN A 754 9.58 3.30 -3.48
C ASN A 754 9.35 3.93 -4.86
N PRO A 755 10.41 4.32 -5.60
CA PRO A 755 10.26 5.02 -6.87
C PRO A 755 9.65 4.15 -7.99
N GLU A 756 9.69 2.83 -7.88
CA GLU A 756 9.14 1.91 -8.88
C GLU A 756 7.66 1.64 -8.59
N THR A 757 7.35 1.18 -7.39
CA THR A 757 5.98 0.82 -7.01
C THR A 757 5.11 2.02 -6.63
N LYS A 758 5.71 3.19 -6.39
CA LYS A 758 5.07 4.41 -5.85
C LYS A 758 4.41 4.21 -4.49
N ARG A 759 4.77 3.15 -3.76
CA ARG A 759 4.22 2.83 -2.43
C ARG A 759 5.06 3.40 -1.30
N CYS A 760 4.40 3.61 -0.16
CA CYS A 760 5.04 4.02 1.08
C CYS A 760 5.88 2.87 1.66
N VAL A 761 7.18 3.11 1.84
CA VAL A 761 8.10 2.18 2.51
C VAL A 761 8.08 2.38 4.02
N ALA A 762 8.18 3.65 4.44
CA ALA A 762 8.16 4.04 5.85
C ALA A 762 7.66 5.48 6.00
N THR A 763 7.01 5.78 7.12
CA THR A 763 6.57 7.12 7.51
C THR A 763 6.98 7.36 8.94
N SER A 764 7.62 8.49 9.25
CA SER A 764 7.88 8.94 10.61
C SER A 764 7.22 10.31 10.84
N VAL A 765 6.61 10.49 12.01
CA VAL A 765 5.99 11.75 12.44
C VAL A 765 6.50 12.08 13.84
N TYR A 766 6.75 13.37 14.09
CA TYR A 766 6.94 13.89 15.44
C TYR A 766 6.02 15.08 15.71
N CYS A 767 5.56 15.19 16.94
CA CYS A 767 4.85 16.35 17.47
C CYS A 767 5.48 16.73 18.81
N ALA A 768 5.81 18.00 18.98
CA ALA A 768 6.48 18.54 20.15
C ALA A 768 5.79 19.81 20.63
N ASN A 769 5.72 19.95 21.95
CA ASN A 769 5.15 21.12 22.63
C ASN A 769 6.23 22.13 23.04
N SER A 770 7.20 22.37 22.14
CA SER A 770 8.19 23.42 22.30
C SER A 770 8.55 24.04 20.96
N CYS A 771 8.83 25.34 20.95
CA CYS A 771 9.43 26.00 19.79
C CYS A 771 10.78 25.41 19.36
N ASN A 772 11.49 24.70 20.24
CA ASN A 772 12.74 24.00 19.91
C ASN A 772 12.52 22.61 19.26
N GLY A 773 11.27 22.20 19.03
CA GLY A 773 10.93 20.85 18.62
C GLY A 773 11.50 20.39 17.26
N HIS A 774 11.90 21.31 16.37
CA HIS A 774 12.55 20.92 15.10
C HIS A 774 13.91 20.26 15.26
N ILE A 775 14.57 20.34 16.43
CA ILE A 775 15.77 19.55 16.75
C ILE A 775 15.53 18.05 16.63
N LEU A 776 14.28 17.60 16.76
CA LEU A 776 13.90 16.21 16.62
C LEU A 776 13.93 15.71 15.16
N ALA A 777 13.95 16.60 14.17
CA ALA A 777 13.75 16.21 12.78
C ALA A 777 14.84 15.26 12.26
N GLU A 778 16.12 15.57 12.46
CA GLU A 778 17.22 14.69 12.02
C GLU A 778 17.31 13.40 12.84
N HIS A 779 16.82 13.45 14.08
CA HIS A 779 16.81 12.29 14.95
C HIS A 779 15.75 11.27 14.54
N ILE A 780 14.61 11.72 14.01
CA ILE A 780 13.39 10.91 13.81
C ILE A 780 13.11 10.62 12.33
N LEU A 781 13.32 11.60 11.45
CA LEU A 781 12.88 11.50 10.06
C LEU A 781 13.81 10.59 9.25
N PRO A 782 13.28 9.89 8.21
CA PRO A 782 14.08 9.03 7.37
C PRO A 782 15.28 9.74 6.75
N LYS A 783 16.44 9.06 6.73
CA LYS A 783 17.69 9.60 6.14
C LYS A 783 17.55 9.98 4.66
N ALA A 784 16.61 9.35 3.94
CA ALA A 784 16.29 9.69 2.55
C ALA A 784 15.88 11.17 2.38
N LEU A 785 15.44 11.84 3.45
CA LEU A 785 15.02 13.24 3.43
C LEU A 785 16.14 14.24 3.73
N ALA A 786 17.40 13.79 3.82
CA ALA A 786 18.52 14.69 4.05
C ALA A 786 18.55 15.92 3.12
N PRO A 787 18.27 15.82 1.79
CA PRO A 787 18.21 17.00 0.94
C PRO A 787 17.14 18.02 1.36
N ALA A 788 15.97 17.55 1.78
CA ALA A 788 14.89 18.40 2.27
C ALA A 788 15.27 19.12 3.57
N LEU A 789 15.95 18.44 4.49
CA LEU A 789 16.41 19.04 5.74
C LEU A 789 17.55 20.04 5.50
N ASN A 790 18.51 19.69 4.63
CA ASN A 790 19.59 20.58 4.21
C ASN A 790 19.08 21.85 3.52
N TYR A 791 17.94 21.77 2.81
CA TYR A 791 17.26 22.93 2.28
C TYR A 791 16.48 23.69 3.37
N PHE A 792 15.65 23.00 4.15
CA PHE A 792 14.70 23.61 5.10
C PHE A 792 15.38 24.45 6.18
N PHE A 793 16.35 23.89 6.91
CA PHE A 793 16.90 24.55 8.09
C PHE A 793 17.62 25.88 7.78
N PRO A 794 18.55 25.95 6.80
CA PRO A 794 19.20 27.21 6.43
C PRO A 794 18.23 28.21 5.80
N THR A 795 17.23 27.72 5.04
CA THR A 795 16.28 28.57 4.33
C THR A 795 15.35 29.31 5.29
N TYR A 796 14.85 28.64 6.32
CA TYR A 796 13.92 29.24 7.29
C TYR A 796 14.57 29.65 8.61
N GLY A 797 15.89 29.46 8.76
CA GLY A 797 16.65 29.95 9.92
C GLY A 797 16.50 29.11 11.19
N PHE A 798 15.99 27.89 11.09
CA PHE A 798 15.81 27.00 12.25
C PHE A 798 17.13 26.34 12.67
N ALA A 799 17.26 26.04 13.97
CA ALA A 799 18.38 25.26 14.48
C ALA A 799 18.17 23.76 14.23
N ARG A 800 19.19 23.12 13.65
CA ARG A 800 19.26 21.67 13.42
C ARG A 800 19.61 20.89 14.67
N SER A 801 20.44 21.50 15.52
CA SER A 801 21.00 20.86 16.72
C SER A 801 20.95 21.78 17.94
N ILE A 802 21.28 21.23 19.09
CA ILE A 802 21.35 21.96 20.36
C ILE A 802 22.44 23.04 20.30
N GLU A 803 23.57 22.73 19.67
CA GLU A 803 24.69 23.66 19.52
C GLU A 803 24.30 24.87 18.66
N GLU A 804 23.44 24.66 17.67
CA GLU A 804 22.92 25.72 16.81
C GLU A 804 21.93 26.64 17.51
N LEU A 805 21.17 26.17 18.52
CA LEU A 805 20.34 27.06 19.35
C LEU A 805 21.20 28.08 20.11
N ASP A 806 22.47 27.77 20.38
CA ASP A 806 23.40 28.59 21.15
C ASP A 806 22.80 29.07 22.50
N GLY A 807 21.98 28.20 23.12
CA GLY A 807 21.31 28.46 24.40
C GLY A 807 20.17 29.51 24.35
N THR A 808 19.81 30.02 23.17
CA THR A 808 18.67 30.92 22.98
C THR A 808 17.34 30.15 23.07
N HIS A 809 16.24 30.88 23.33
CA HIS A 809 14.86 30.36 23.34
C HIS A 809 14.00 31.21 22.40
N PHE A 810 14.54 31.53 21.23
CA PHE A 810 13.90 32.40 20.24
C PHE A 810 13.35 31.55 19.09
N PHE A 811 12.14 31.04 19.27
CA PHE A 811 11.38 30.28 18.26
C PHE A 811 12.13 29.08 17.63
N GLY A 812 13.08 28.48 18.35
CA GLY A 812 13.90 27.36 17.85
C GLY A 812 14.83 27.71 16.70
N THR A 813 15.22 28.98 16.56
CA THR A 813 16.06 29.47 15.46
C THR A 813 17.55 29.36 15.75
N ASN A 814 18.37 29.35 14.69
CA ASN A 814 19.82 29.43 14.77
C ASN A 814 20.25 30.91 14.71
N PRO A 815 20.58 31.56 15.85
CA PRO A 815 20.87 32.99 15.89
C PRO A 815 22.06 33.40 15.00
N LYS A 816 22.98 32.48 14.70
CA LYS A 816 24.20 32.79 13.94
C LYS A 816 23.92 33.11 12.47
N ILE A 817 22.85 32.58 11.90
CA ILE A 817 22.48 32.77 10.49
C ILE A 817 21.34 33.78 10.31
N LEU A 818 20.66 34.18 11.39
CA LEU A 818 19.64 35.21 11.35
C LEU A 818 20.22 36.56 10.93
N ASN A 819 19.38 37.41 10.35
CA ASN A 819 19.72 38.81 10.10
C ASN A 819 20.09 39.53 11.42
N SER A 820 20.76 40.68 11.31
CA SER A 820 21.31 41.40 12.47
C SER A 820 20.26 41.76 13.54
N GLU A 821 19.07 42.20 13.13
CA GLU A 821 17.99 42.59 14.05
C GLU A 821 17.43 41.37 14.81
N LEU A 822 17.14 40.28 14.10
CA LEU A 822 16.61 39.06 14.70
C LEU A 822 17.64 38.33 15.54
N ARG A 823 18.92 38.36 15.13
CA ARG A 823 20.05 37.83 15.91
C ARG A 823 20.15 38.51 17.27
N GLU A 824 20.03 39.83 17.32
CA GLU A 824 20.06 40.57 18.58
C GLU A 824 18.88 40.17 19.49
N LYS A 825 17.65 40.14 18.95
CA LYS A 825 16.46 39.66 19.67
C LYS A 825 16.61 38.24 20.18
N ALA A 826 17.20 37.35 19.38
CA ALA A 826 17.45 35.97 19.77
C ALA A 826 18.40 35.90 20.98
N TYR A 827 19.51 36.64 20.96
CA TYR A 827 20.46 36.66 22.07
C TYR A 827 19.91 37.34 23.34
N GLN A 828 18.96 38.26 23.22
CA GLN A 828 18.27 38.81 24.41
C GLN A 828 17.52 37.72 25.19
N THR A 829 16.94 36.71 24.52
CA THR A 829 16.27 35.58 25.22
C THR A 829 17.24 34.75 26.07
N LYS A 830 18.51 34.66 25.65
CA LYS A 830 19.59 33.99 26.40
C LYS A 830 19.89 34.74 27.70
N THR A 831 19.97 36.06 27.64
CA THR A 831 20.22 36.94 28.81
C THR A 831 19.05 36.92 29.80
N VAL A 832 17.81 36.96 29.32
CA VAL A 832 16.60 36.86 30.18
C VAL A 832 16.55 35.51 30.89
N THR A 833 16.85 34.42 30.19
CA THR A 833 16.90 33.07 30.77
C THR A 833 18.00 32.96 31.84
N HIS A 834 19.16 33.61 31.62
CA HIS A 834 20.25 33.66 32.60
C HIS A 834 19.86 34.44 33.86
N HIS A 835 19.24 35.61 33.67
CA HIS A 835 18.82 36.46 34.79
C HIS A 835 17.70 35.81 35.62
N HIS A 836 16.76 35.13 34.97
CA HIS A 836 15.72 34.34 35.65
C HIS A 836 16.29 33.15 36.43
N LYS A 837 17.31 32.45 35.88
CA LYS A 837 18.03 31.38 36.61
C LYS A 837 18.79 31.91 37.83
N GLU A 838 19.45 33.06 37.72
CA GLU A 838 20.12 33.70 38.86
C GLU A 838 19.13 34.16 39.93
N GLN A 839 17.97 34.70 39.53
CA GLN A 839 16.90 35.07 40.47
C GLN A 839 16.29 33.84 41.14
N LEU A 840 16.04 32.75 40.42
CA LEU A 840 15.57 31.48 40.99
C LEU A 840 16.60 30.81 41.92
N GLN A 841 17.90 30.92 41.61
CA GLN A 841 18.97 30.45 42.50
C GLN A 841 19.10 31.33 43.75
N LYS A 842 18.90 32.66 43.63
CA LYS A 842 18.82 33.56 44.78
C LYS A 842 17.59 33.28 45.66
N LEU A 843 16.42 33.08 45.06
CA LEU A 843 15.18 32.71 45.76
C LEU A 843 15.33 31.36 46.47
N LYS A 844 15.93 30.34 45.83
CA LYS A 844 16.24 29.05 46.48
C LYS A 844 17.29 29.16 47.60
N ALA A 845 18.21 30.10 47.52
CA ALA A 845 19.17 30.37 48.59
C ALA A 845 18.52 31.13 49.77
N GLU A 846 17.52 31.98 49.51
CA GLU A 846 16.77 32.72 50.52
C GLU A 846 15.70 31.86 51.23
N ASP A 847 15.08 30.91 50.52
CA ASP A 847 14.10 29.95 51.07
C ASP A 847 14.73 28.89 52.00
N SER A 848 16.07 28.77 51.99
CA SER A 848 16.81 27.94 52.96
C SER A 848 16.94 28.58 54.36
N ARG A 849 16.38 29.80 54.55
CA ARG A 849 16.31 30.51 55.83
C ARG A 849 14.87 30.82 56.24
N TYR A 850 14.01 29.80 56.37
CA TYR A 850 12.73 29.98 57.05
C TYR A 850 12.33 28.75 57.88
N VAL A 851 12.12 28.98 59.18
CA VAL A 851 11.57 28.02 60.16
C VAL A 851 10.06 28.26 60.26
N PRO A 852 9.21 27.22 60.31
CA PRO A 852 7.77 27.40 60.19
C PRO A 852 7.15 27.90 61.49
N GLY A 853 6.32 28.94 61.40
CA GLY A 853 5.43 29.35 62.48
C GLY A 853 4.51 30.50 62.08
N GLY A 854 3.20 30.32 62.29
CA GLY A 854 2.22 31.41 62.34
C GLY A 854 1.13 31.35 61.26
N ALA A 855 -0.12 31.38 61.71
CA ALA A 855 -1.34 31.20 60.91
C ALA A 855 -1.85 32.49 60.23
N LEU A 856 -2.66 32.28 59.19
CA LEU A 856 -3.77 33.11 58.65
C LEU A 856 -3.49 34.57 58.21
N SER A 857 -3.77 34.89 56.95
CA SER A 857 -5.00 35.62 56.56
C SER A 857 -5.01 36.00 55.07
N SER A 858 -6.23 36.08 54.56
CA SER A 858 -6.69 36.60 53.27
C SER A 858 -6.20 38.00 52.95
N GLU A 859 -5.76 38.22 51.71
CA GLU A 859 -6.16 39.33 50.84
C GLU A 859 -5.23 39.37 49.62
N MET A 860 -5.83 39.28 48.43
CA MET A 860 -5.41 39.84 47.13
C MET A 860 -5.90 38.96 45.98
N GLU A 861 -7.21 38.67 45.98
CA GLU A 861 -7.96 38.62 44.73
C GLU A 861 -8.15 40.06 44.25
N SER A 862 -7.49 40.43 43.15
CA SER A 862 -8.05 41.27 42.08
C SER A 862 -6.92 41.81 41.21
N GLN A 863 -6.72 41.17 40.05
CA GLN A 863 -6.58 41.80 38.73
C GLN A 863 -6.09 40.74 37.73
N HIS A 864 -6.96 39.76 37.46
CA HIS A 864 -6.94 39.02 36.21
C HIS A 864 -8.03 39.60 35.31
N GLN A 865 -7.62 40.29 34.24
CA GLN A 865 -8.33 40.27 32.96
C GLN A 865 -7.27 40.21 31.86
N PHE A 866 -6.91 38.98 31.48
CA PHE A 866 -6.20 38.69 30.24
C PHE A 866 -7.23 38.72 29.10
N THR A 867 -7.13 39.70 28.22
CA THR A 867 -7.67 39.60 26.86
C THR A 867 -6.58 39.00 25.96
N PRO A 868 -6.80 37.85 25.29
CA PRO A 868 -5.85 37.34 24.32
C PRO A 868 -5.90 38.25 23.09
N THR A 869 -4.80 38.96 22.83
CA THR A 869 -4.63 39.72 21.58
C THR A 869 -3.89 38.84 20.59
N PRO A 870 -4.35 38.72 19.32
CA PRO A 870 -3.59 38.01 18.30
C PRO A 870 -2.41 38.88 17.87
N THR A 871 -1.19 38.48 18.22
CA THR A 871 0.03 39.13 17.73
C THR A 871 0.89 38.15 16.96
N THR A 872 0.72 38.13 15.65
CA THR A 872 1.84 37.98 14.71
C THR A 872 2.85 39.12 14.95
N PRO A 873 4.16 38.92 14.72
CA PRO A 873 5.14 39.99 14.89
C PRO A 873 4.78 41.16 13.96
N LYS A 874 4.58 42.36 14.52
CA LYS A 874 4.53 43.59 13.73
C LYS A 874 5.97 43.95 13.30
N PRO A 875 6.21 44.32 12.04
CA PRO A 875 7.42 45.07 11.69
C PRO A 875 7.35 46.48 12.32
N PRO A 876 8.48 47.07 12.75
CA PRO A 876 8.49 48.40 13.34
C PRO A 876 8.15 49.44 12.27
N GLY A 877 7.00 50.10 12.45
CA GLY A 877 6.61 51.26 11.65
C GLY A 877 7.56 52.43 11.88
N GLY A 878 7.91 53.10 10.79
CA GLY A 878 8.88 54.18 10.77
C GLY A 878 8.49 55.44 11.54
N LYS A 879 9.54 56.12 12.01
CA LYS A 879 9.77 57.54 11.78
C LYS A 879 11.21 57.74 11.34
#